data_AF-A0A0U1LKU3-F1
#
_entry.id   AF-A0A0U1LKU3-F1
#
_cell.length_a   1.000
_cell.length_b   1.000
_cell.length_c   1.000
_cell.angle_alpha   90.00
_cell.angle_beta   90.00
_cell.angle_gamma   90.00
#
_symmetry.space_group_name_H-M   'P 1'
#
loop_
_entity.id
_entity.type
_entity.pdbx_description
1 polymer ?
#
loop_
_entity_poly.entity_id
_entity_poly.type
_entity_poly.pdbx_seq_one_letter_code
_entity_poly.pdbx_strand_id
1 'polypeptide(L)'
;MSAFGFRSFGLSPLLLSLAILLHIINGVAGVPTQTFKSRPDLHPPIIVVQKSTPSKLSPGYFFVTPSDGENPGPLIFDNQGNLVWTGYAIAGPPISHGFHVCPHQGKDHLCFFQGAQQKGYSRGHGVILDNHYRTVRTVQSGGGMAGSDMHEFKPVGNGKTALLTVYQQRQFDMTTWNIKTGMGWIMESVFQEVDVETSQELFEWRSLDHVDPSETFTWPDHTDTSGNGLDPHAPWDYFHINSIDKNKDGDYLISSRHTCAIYKISGRDGSVMWRLHGTNPTFRNINFSFSQQHDARWLFENSTHTVLSLFNNGYNGFNQTHAYSSGMIVIIDHQNLTATMTNEYAPYLNNVLASSQGNTQVRADGHVVTGWGSSGYVSEHDEQGKLIFWALLGNGETMNYRAQKFEWEGYPTDNPAMWTYSRSDEEDSPMTFYVSWNGATQVKSWRFYGAWNQSDSYDLLAEIAKRGFETTYTHAGFYPWSYAEAIDAEGNVLGSSSDKFTFVPSPVLREYCADQLCENTFGYGMPDEIDARPLVPPAGIKTVPWVDNEDFDADADGIPRPVTVPQGHQPSNNSIESQKKYTFTRGQIAWGVALVAVVIAATIILNCVYFRRSRRYDGQFSRLKESRSDENMEATGKHHSSSPSSPWWDVRGWMRNEKPMSPRYYSLANQSRDHYADEQTTLMEWQQGHSRRRSQPVHSEAEVMGYQRDQRQREMSPPKPLPVTWMSLPRKSQLLVLCLCRVFDFLQVASLQAYMFYQLKSFDDTLSDSEISTQAGILQGAFTAAQFATAIPWGRAADAEWGGRRFVLLVGLIGTAVSCLGVAFSSSFTQAVVWRSFGGAINGTVGIIRTMIAENVKEKKYHSRAFLILPIGFNIAALFGPVIGGMLSDPVTSYPNIFGPNSLFGGDSGVQWLIKFPYALPMLANFFFMVICAVLVAVFLEETLEACKGKPGLGFYMLKLLSRILGSGSSRSYSQYSALTAHDEDGALLDSSKDGYNNTEHSKARSKRVVRVLPFHRLWTKNVLFTLLAQAFFDFQMGAFNNLWLLFLSTPRYDANDPTSPTRSLPFVFTGGLGMPPQSVGFATSILGIIGMALQFTIYPSINGRLGTARSYQYFLALFPLAYAFAPYIALAPSTTAPPVQSSGPWVWFSIIIVLFLQVSARTFTLPTSIILLNNCSPHPSVLGTIHGIGQSVSSAFRTIGPIFSGAWYGYGLTIGTVGFAWWIIALVSVFGYLAAMFVYEGSGHEILLPGEEDIELK
;
A
#
# COMPACT_ATOMS: atom_id res chain seq x y z
N MET A 1 -8.16 36.47 49.06
CA MET A 1 -9.13 36.95 48.05
C MET A 1 -8.85 36.17 46.77
N SER A 2 -9.75 35.49 46.07
CA SER A 2 -11.16 35.11 46.28
C SER A 2 -11.64 34.53 44.94
N ALA A 3 -12.36 33.40 44.95
CA ALA A 3 -13.13 32.83 43.82
C ALA A 3 -12.40 32.55 42.48
N PHE A 4 -12.18 31.27 42.16
CA PHE A 4 -12.96 30.48 41.20
C PHE A 4 -12.25 29.13 40.97
N GLY A 5 -12.98 28.01 40.98
CA GLY A 5 -12.35 26.68 40.93
C GLY A 5 -13.16 25.60 40.22
N PHE A 6 -12.44 24.73 39.52
CA PHE A 6 -12.80 23.42 38.93
C PHE A 6 -11.45 22.67 38.81
N ARG A 7 -11.19 21.40 39.19
CA ARG A 7 -11.89 20.09 39.16
C ARG A 7 -12.08 19.47 37.75
N SER A 8 -11.36 18.33 37.56
CA SER A 8 -11.63 17.18 36.66
C SER A 8 -10.91 17.10 35.30
N PHE A 9 -9.91 16.20 35.17
CA PHE A 9 -9.48 15.60 33.88
C PHE A 9 -8.95 14.17 34.00
N GLY A 10 -9.52 13.22 33.26
CA GLY A 10 -9.05 11.83 33.23
C GLY A 10 -9.90 10.89 32.36
N LEU A 11 -9.88 11.06 31.03
CA LEU A 11 -10.55 10.16 30.06
C LEU A 11 -10.10 10.31 28.58
N SER A 12 -9.06 11.12 28.31
CA SER A 12 -8.80 11.65 26.96
C SER A 12 -8.20 10.68 25.90
N PRO A 13 -7.30 9.72 26.20
CA PRO A 13 -6.60 8.97 25.14
C PRO A 13 -7.48 7.95 24.41
N LEU A 14 -8.49 7.38 25.09
CA LEU A 14 -9.35 6.33 24.53
C LEU A 14 -10.31 6.87 23.45
N LEU A 15 -10.75 8.12 23.62
CA LEU A 15 -11.52 8.88 22.62
C LEU A 15 -10.68 9.29 21.41
N LEU A 16 -9.37 9.50 21.58
CA LEU A 16 -8.47 9.80 20.46
C LEU A 16 -8.29 8.58 19.55
N SER A 17 -8.12 7.39 20.12
CA SER A 17 -8.10 6.13 19.36
C SER A 17 -9.42 5.84 18.63
N LEU A 18 -10.58 6.15 19.24
CA LEU A 18 -11.87 5.97 18.59
C LEU A 18 -12.09 6.97 17.44
N ALA A 19 -11.63 8.23 17.60
CA ALA A 19 -11.68 9.23 16.55
C ALA A 19 -10.77 8.87 15.35
N ILE A 20 -9.59 8.31 15.60
CA ILE A 20 -8.70 7.78 14.55
C ILE A 20 -9.38 6.62 13.83
N LEU A 21 -10.04 5.70 14.55
CA LEU A 21 -10.78 4.59 13.94
C LEU A 21 -11.95 5.08 13.06
N LEU A 22 -12.68 6.11 13.50
CA LEU A 22 -13.78 6.72 12.74
C LEU A 22 -13.29 7.51 11.51
N HIS A 23 -12.13 8.17 11.59
CA HIS A 23 -11.49 8.77 10.40
C HIS A 23 -11.06 7.70 9.39
N ILE A 24 -10.54 6.57 9.85
CA ILE A 24 -10.20 5.43 8.98
C ILE A 24 -11.45 4.85 8.31
N ILE A 25 -12.62 4.86 8.98
CA ILE A 25 -13.89 4.39 8.42
C ILE A 25 -14.46 5.36 7.37
N ASN A 26 -14.41 6.68 7.61
CA ASN A 26 -14.89 7.65 6.62
C ASN A 26 -14.06 7.66 5.33
N GLY A 27 -12.77 7.30 5.39
CA GLY A 27 -11.91 7.11 4.21
C GLY A 27 -12.22 5.86 3.36
N VAL A 28 -13.34 5.17 3.59
CA VAL A 28 -13.74 3.94 2.86
C VAL A 28 -14.98 4.16 1.98
N ALA A 29 -15.65 5.31 2.06
CA ALA A 29 -16.71 5.66 1.12
C ALA A 29 -16.11 6.01 -0.25
N GLY A 30 -16.27 5.12 -1.24
CA GLY A 30 -15.79 5.36 -2.60
C GLY A 30 -16.48 6.52 -3.31
N VAL A 31 -15.84 7.06 -4.36
CA VAL A 31 -16.44 8.10 -5.21
C VAL A 31 -17.73 7.56 -5.85
N PRO A 32 -18.86 8.28 -5.81
CA PRO A 32 -20.11 7.79 -6.40
C PRO A 32 -20.02 7.74 -7.93
N THR A 33 -20.34 6.58 -8.51
CA THR A 33 -20.26 6.28 -9.95
C THR A 33 -21.64 6.06 -10.57
N GLN A 34 -21.73 6.23 -11.90
CA GLN A 34 -22.90 5.87 -12.71
C GLN A 34 -22.75 4.43 -13.21
N THR A 35 -23.87 3.74 -13.45
CA THR A 35 -23.91 2.38 -14.03
C THR A 35 -24.98 2.31 -15.11
N PHE A 36 -24.68 1.69 -16.24
CA PHE A 36 -25.57 1.60 -17.41
C PHE A 36 -25.88 0.14 -17.74
N LYS A 37 -27.10 -0.17 -18.19
CA LYS A 37 -27.51 -1.55 -18.52
C LYS A 37 -26.97 -2.01 -19.88
N SER A 38 -26.86 -1.10 -20.85
CA SER A 38 -26.26 -1.33 -22.17
C SER A 38 -24.73 -1.36 -22.15
N ARG A 39 -24.11 -0.68 -21.18
CA ARG A 39 -22.64 -0.60 -20.98
C ARG A 39 -22.25 -0.77 -19.49
N PRO A 40 -22.42 -1.97 -18.93
CA PRO A 40 -22.12 -2.26 -17.52
C PRO A 40 -20.61 -2.29 -17.19
N ASP A 41 -19.75 -2.12 -18.20
CA ASP A 41 -18.30 -1.95 -18.04
C ASP A 41 -17.88 -0.52 -17.64
N LEU A 42 -18.77 0.46 -17.82
CA LEU A 42 -18.49 1.88 -17.63
C LEU A 42 -18.97 2.37 -16.26
N HIS A 43 -18.01 2.75 -15.39
CA HIS A 43 -18.27 3.31 -14.05
C HIS A 43 -17.70 4.74 -13.91
N PRO A 44 -18.16 5.73 -14.71
CA PRO A 44 -17.70 7.12 -14.58
C PRO A 44 -18.26 7.76 -13.29
N PRO A 45 -17.57 8.76 -12.71
CA PRO A 45 -18.10 9.50 -11.57
C PRO A 45 -19.39 10.25 -11.91
N ILE A 46 -20.24 10.47 -10.90
CA ILE A 46 -21.43 11.33 -11.00
C ILE A 46 -20.99 12.80 -11.01
N ILE A 47 -21.58 13.62 -11.88
CA ILE A 47 -21.55 15.08 -11.77
C ILE A 47 -22.88 15.57 -11.17
N VAL A 48 -22.81 16.26 -10.04
CA VAL A 48 -23.98 16.87 -9.39
C VAL A 48 -24.01 18.35 -9.73
N VAL A 49 -24.89 18.74 -10.65
CA VAL A 49 -25.14 20.14 -11.01
C VAL A 49 -25.96 20.80 -9.91
N GLN A 50 -25.35 21.70 -9.13
CA GLN A 50 -26.00 22.39 -8.00
C GLN A 50 -26.68 23.69 -8.44
N LYS A 51 -26.17 24.32 -9.51
CA LYS A 51 -26.74 25.52 -10.11
C LYS A 51 -26.54 25.48 -11.62
N SER A 52 -27.60 25.76 -12.37
CA SER A 52 -27.56 25.91 -13.82
C SER A 52 -28.60 26.93 -14.27
N THR A 53 -28.27 27.73 -15.29
CA THR A 53 -29.20 28.68 -15.94
C THR A 53 -29.23 28.35 -17.43
N PRO A 54 -30.03 27.36 -17.88
CA PRO A 54 -29.88 26.76 -19.21
C PRO A 54 -29.94 27.73 -20.39
N SER A 55 -30.75 28.79 -20.29
CA SER A 55 -30.88 29.83 -21.32
C SER A 55 -29.69 30.79 -21.45
N LYS A 56 -28.69 30.68 -20.56
CA LYS A 56 -27.46 31.50 -20.55
C LYS A 56 -26.18 30.68 -20.71
N LEU A 57 -26.24 29.35 -20.78
CA LEU A 57 -25.03 28.53 -20.93
C LEU A 57 -24.46 28.66 -22.34
N SER A 58 -23.14 28.73 -22.46
CA SER A 58 -22.46 28.59 -23.74
C SER A 58 -22.71 27.19 -24.35
N PRO A 59 -22.66 27.05 -25.69
CA PRO A 59 -22.77 25.75 -26.35
C PRO A 59 -21.57 24.83 -26.05
N GLY A 60 -21.75 23.54 -26.36
CA GLY A 60 -20.73 22.51 -26.19
C GLY A 60 -20.80 21.73 -24.86
N TYR A 61 -19.71 21.04 -24.57
CA TYR A 61 -19.58 20.01 -23.55
C TYR A 61 -18.41 20.30 -22.60
N PHE A 62 -18.46 19.79 -21.37
CA PHE A 62 -17.38 19.87 -20.39
C PHE A 62 -16.41 18.70 -20.54
N PHE A 63 -15.12 19.01 -20.63
CA PHE A 63 -13.99 18.11 -20.76
C PHE A 63 -13.24 18.07 -19.43
N VAL A 64 -13.14 16.88 -18.84
CA VAL A 64 -12.55 16.66 -17.51
C VAL A 64 -11.74 15.36 -17.46
N THR A 65 -10.81 15.29 -16.52
CA THR A 65 -9.94 14.12 -16.24
C THR A 65 -9.81 13.92 -14.73
N PRO A 66 -10.81 13.30 -14.07
CA PRO A 66 -10.72 12.98 -12.65
C PRO A 66 -9.68 11.87 -12.40
N SER A 67 -8.78 12.06 -11.43
CA SER A 67 -7.68 11.12 -11.15
C SER A 67 -8.05 9.92 -10.28
N ASP A 68 -9.05 10.07 -9.41
CA ASP A 68 -9.28 9.16 -8.27
C ASP A 68 -10.54 8.28 -8.41
N GLY A 69 -10.96 7.99 -9.66
CA GLY A 69 -12.11 7.14 -9.98
C GLY A 69 -11.77 5.67 -10.26
N GLU A 70 -12.78 4.81 -10.23
CA GLU A 70 -12.65 3.37 -10.55
C GLU A 70 -12.29 3.13 -12.03
N ASN A 71 -12.88 3.91 -12.93
CA ASN A 71 -12.55 3.96 -14.35
C ASN A 71 -11.83 5.31 -14.66
N PRO A 72 -10.51 5.44 -14.41
CA PRO A 72 -9.77 6.67 -14.67
C PRO A 72 -9.63 6.93 -16.18
N GLY A 73 -9.74 8.19 -16.59
CA GLY A 73 -9.58 8.56 -18.00
C GLY A 73 -10.18 9.93 -18.34
N PRO A 74 -10.06 10.37 -19.60
CA PRO A 74 -10.71 11.57 -20.09
C PRO A 74 -12.22 11.33 -20.27
N LEU A 75 -13.04 12.31 -19.85
CA LEU A 75 -14.49 12.25 -19.85
C LEU A 75 -15.08 13.50 -20.49
N ILE A 76 -16.16 13.33 -21.26
CA ILE A 76 -17.00 14.41 -21.80
C ILE A 76 -18.36 14.33 -21.11
N PHE A 77 -18.84 15.47 -20.60
CA PHE A 77 -20.17 15.63 -19.99
C PHE A 77 -20.96 16.75 -20.66
N ASP A 78 -22.28 16.64 -20.67
CA ASP A 78 -23.17 17.71 -21.16
C ASP A 78 -23.46 18.80 -20.10
N ASN A 79 -24.18 19.83 -20.53
CA ASN A 79 -24.62 20.95 -19.69
C ASN A 79 -25.63 20.56 -18.58
N GLN A 80 -26.04 19.30 -18.49
CA GLN A 80 -26.92 18.74 -17.46
C GLN A 80 -26.17 17.81 -16.50
N GLY A 81 -24.90 17.47 -16.78
CA GLY A 81 -24.09 16.54 -16.01
C GLY A 81 -24.19 15.08 -16.47
N ASN A 82 -24.86 14.80 -17.59
CA ASN A 82 -24.90 13.45 -18.16
C ASN A 82 -23.56 13.11 -18.83
N LEU A 83 -23.14 11.84 -18.75
CA LEU A 83 -22.02 11.35 -19.55
C LEU A 83 -22.34 11.50 -21.05
N VAL A 84 -21.34 11.89 -21.84
CA VAL A 84 -21.37 11.88 -23.31
C VAL A 84 -20.35 10.88 -23.85
N TRP A 85 -19.13 10.90 -23.30
CA TRP A 85 -18.06 9.98 -23.66
C TRP A 85 -17.17 9.67 -22.46
N THR A 86 -16.69 8.43 -22.39
CA THR A 86 -15.54 8.05 -21.55
C THR A 86 -14.46 7.38 -22.37
N GLY A 87 -13.23 7.87 -22.20
CA GLY A 87 -12.03 7.32 -22.82
C GLY A 87 -11.49 6.08 -22.12
N TYR A 88 -12.04 5.64 -20.98
CA TYR A 88 -11.53 4.47 -20.24
C TYR A 88 -11.42 3.20 -21.12
N ALA A 89 -12.43 2.97 -21.98
CA ALA A 89 -12.47 1.83 -22.89
C ALA A 89 -11.43 1.88 -24.03
N ILE A 90 -10.76 3.03 -24.25
CA ILE A 90 -9.84 3.27 -25.37
C ILE A 90 -8.42 3.55 -24.86
N ALA A 91 -8.30 4.43 -23.87
CA ALA A 91 -7.03 4.85 -23.27
C ALA A 91 -6.49 3.83 -22.25
N GLY A 92 -7.34 3.00 -21.65
CA GLY A 92 -6.96 2.05 -20.61
C GLY A 92 -6.66 2.71 -19.25
N PRO A 93 -6.00 1.99 -18.32
CA PRO A 93 -5.83 2.43 -16.93
C PRO A 93 -4.85 3.59 -16.61
N PRO A 94 -3.97 4.12 -17.50
CA PRO A 94 -3.11 5.24 -17.11
C PRO A 94 -3.89 6.54 -16.89
N ILE A 95 -3.47 7.31 -15.88
CA ILE A 95 -4.06 8.61 -15.56
C ILE A 95 -3.84 9.56 -16.74
N SER A 96 -4.89 10.34 -17.05
CA SER A 96 -4.88 11.35 -18.10
C SER A 96 -5.06 12.74 -17.50
N HIS A 97 -4.52 13.78 -18.14
CA HIS A 97 -4.63 15.17 -17.68
C HIS A 97 -4.75 16.16 -18.85
N GLY A 98 -5.37 17.31 -18.58
CA GLY A 98 -5.43 18.42 -19.54
C GLY A 98 -6.22 18.11 -20.82
N PHE A 99 -7.37 17.45 -20.68
CA PHE A 99 -8.21 17.04 -21.81
C PHE A 99 -8.93 18.23 -22.46
N HIS A 100 -8.66 18.46 -23.75
CA HIS A 100 -9.16 19.60 -24.51
C HIS A 100 -9.32 19.28 -26.00
N VAL A 101 -10.06 20.13 -26.72
CA VAL A 101 -10.08 20.12 -28.19
C VAL A 101 -8.88 20.91 -28.71
N CYS A 102 -8.18 20.35 -29.69
CA CYS A 102 -6.95 20.88 -30.28
C CYS A 102 -7.00 20.82 -31.82
N PRO A 103 -6.54 21.85 -32.54
CA PRO A 103 -6.41 21.77 -33.99
C PRO A 103 -5.17 20.95 -34.36
N HIS A 104 -5.33 19.98 -35.26
CA HIS A 104 -4.21 19.22 -35.86
C HIS A 104 -4.54 18.89 -37.33
N GLN A 105 -3.57 19.09 -38.23
CA GLN A 105 -3.74 18.90 -39.69
C GLN A 105 -5.00 19.59 -40.30
N GLY A 106 -5.43 20.72 -39.72
CA GLY A 106 -6.59 21.49 -40.20
C GLY A 106 -7.95 20.92 -39.79
N LYS A 107 -8.02 19.99 -38.84
CA LYS A 107 -9.25 19.48 -38.22
C LYS A 107 -9.14 19.53 -36.70
N ASP A 108 -10.27 19.58 -36.03
CA ASP A 108 -10.35 19.47 -34.58
C ASP A 108 -10.16 18.01 -34.13
N HIS A 109 -9.35 17.85 -33.10
CA HIS A 109 -8.93 16.59 -32.49
C HIS A 109 -9.07 16.70 -30.96
N LEU A 110 -8.99 15.58 -30.25
CA LEU A 110 -8.91 15.57 -28.79
C LEU A 110 -7.48 15.39 -28.34
N CYS A 111 -7.01 16.27 -27.46
CA CYS A 111 -5.67 16.22 -26.89
C CYS A 111 -5.71 16.06 -25.37
N PHE A 112 -4.85 15.19 -24.85
CA PHE A 112 -4.60 15.02 -23.42
C PHE A 112 -3.20 14.46 -23.18
N PHE A 113 -2.64 14.72 -22.01
CA PHE A 113 -1.50 13.96 -21.50
C PHE A 113 -1.98 12.60 -21.00
N GLN A 114 -1.20 11.54 -21.21
CA GLN A 114 -1.39 10.22 -20.60
C GLN A 114 -0.08 9.70 -20.00
N GLY A 115 -0.10 9.24 -18.74
CA GLY A 115 1.12 8.72 -18.10
C GLY A 115 0.97 8.16 -16.69
N ALA A 116 2.12 7.96 -16.04
CA ALA A 116 2.24 7.51 -14.66
C ALA A 116 2.56 8.71 -13.75
N GLN A 117 1.64 9.02 -12.84
CA GLN A 117 1.77 10.12 -11.89
C GLN A 117 2.79 9.79 -10.78
N GLN A 118 3.64 10.77 -10.47
CA GLN A 118 4.54 10.81 -9.32
C GLN A 118 4.11 11.96 -8.38
N LYS A 119 4.82 12.14 -7.27
CA LYS A 119 4.54 13.25 -6.36
C LYS A 119 4.98 14.58 -6.99
N GLY A 120 4.01 15.37 -7.47
CA GLY A 120 4.24 16.69 -8.06
C GLY A 120 4.64 16.72 -9.53
N TYR A 121 4.79 15.59 -10.22
CA TYR A 121 5.05 15.53 -11.67
C TYR A 121 4.62 14.17 -12.22
N SER A 122 4.59 13.99 -13.52
CA SER A 122 4.29 12.71 -14.18
C SER A 122 5.41 12.30 -15.15
N ARG A 123 5.35 11.05 -15.62
CA ARG A 123 6.11 10.59 -16.80
C ARG A 123 5.16 9.89 -17.76
N GLY A 124 5.08 10.40 -18.98
CA GLY A 124 4.14 9.94 -20.00
C GLY A 124 4.40 10.55 -21.36
N HIS A 125 3.32 10.83 -22.08
CA HIS A 125 3.32 11.38 -23.43
C HIS A 125 2.00 12.10 -23.73
N GLY A 126 1.99 12.94 -24.76
CA GLY A 126 0.76 13.53 -25.31
C GLY A 126 0.06 12.55 -26.25
N VAL A 127 -1.27 12.53 -26.23
CA VAL A 127 -2.14 11.71 -27.08
C VAL A 127 -3.08 12.61 -27.88
N ILE A 128 -3.18 12.39 -29.18
CA ILE A 128 -4.10 13.07 -30.11
C ILE A 128 -5.07 12.04 -30.69
N LEU A 129 -6.39 12.21 -30.47
CA LEU A 129 -7.45 11.38 -31.05
C LEU A 129 -8.23 12.14 -32.13
N ASP A 130 -8.68 11.43 -33.16
CA ASP A 130 -9.63 11.97 -34.15
C ASP A 130 -11.07 12.04 -33.61
N ASN A 131 -11.98 12.57 -34.43
CA ASN A 131 -13.41 12.61 -34.16
C ASN A 131 -14.10 11.23 -34.16
N HIS A 132 -13.37 10.17 -34.47
CA HIS A 132 -13.80 8.77 -34.33
C HIS A 132 -13.16 8.10 -33.09
N TYR A 133 -12.54 8.88 -32.21
CA TYR A 133 -11.84 8.48 -30.99
C TYR A 133 -10.64 7.54 -31.18
N ARG A 134 -10.06 7.50 -32.38
CA ARG A 134 -8.86 6.71 -32.68
C ARG A 134 -7.61 7.55 -32.47
N THR A 135 -6.56 6.95 -31.91
CA THR A 135 -5.27 7.62 -31.75
C THR A 135 -4.63 7.90 -33.11
N VAL A 136 -4.57 9.18 -33.48
CA VAL A 136 -3.88 9.68 -34.67
C VAL A 136 -2.38 9.75 -34.40
N ARG A 137 -2.01 10.30 -33.24
CA ARG A 137 -0.61 10.54 -32.90
C ARG A 137 -0.36 10.45 -31.40
N THR A 138 0.81 9.92 -31.05
CA THR A 138 1.42 10.10 -29.73
C THR A 138 2.67 10.96 -29.87
N VAL A 139 2.87 11.88 -28.91
CA VAL A 139 3.93 12.90 -28.94
C VAL A 139 4.77 12.78 -27.69
N GLN A 140 6.08 12.65 -27.87
CA GLN A 140 7.05 12.47 -26.78
C GLN A 140 8.06 13.64 -26.73
N SER A 141 8.74 13.78 -25.60
CA SER A 141 9.88 14.68 -25.44
C SER A 141 11.05 14.27 -26.33
N GLY A 142 11.77 15.27 -26.85
CA GLY A 142 12.94 15.08 -27.71
C GLY A 142 14.23 14.73 -26.96
N GLY A 143 15.34 14.67 -27.69
CA GLY A 143 16.69 14.60 -27.12
C GLY A 143 17.05 13.35 -26.31
N GLY A 144 16.16 12.36 -26.18
CA GLY A 144 16.34 11.22 -25.27
C GLY A 144 16.09 11.57 -23.80
N MET A 145 15.34 12.64 -23.52
CA MET A 145 14.94 13.03 -22.17
C MET A 145 13.99 12.01 -21.50
N ALA A 146 13.72 12.22 -20.21
CA ALA A 146 12.61 11.53 -19.55
C ALA A 146 11.28 11.90 -20.24
N GLY A 147 10.35 10.95 -20.34
CA GLY A 147 9.03 11.18 -20.93
C GLY A 147 8.30 12.36 -20.30
N SER A 148 7.45 13.01 -21.09
CA SER A 148 6.84 14.29 -20.73
C SER A 148 6.04 14.23 -19.44
N ASP A 149 5.85 15.39 -18.85
CA ASP A 149 5.09 15.58 -17.62
C ASP A 149 3.63 16.00 -17.92
N MET A 150 2.78 15.96 -16.89
CA MET A 150 1.34 16.23 -16.96
C MET A 150 0.95 17.71 -17.02
N HIS A 151 1.84 18.63 -16.65
CA HIS A 151 1.46 20.03 -16.44
C HIS A 151 1.22 20.76 -17.76
N GLU A 152 1.87 20.36 -18.87
CA GLU A 152 1.47 20.80 -20.20
C GLU A 152 1.69 19.75 -21.29
N PHE A 153 0.63 19.47 -22.05
CA PHE A 153 0.69 18.99 -23.42
C PHE A 153 -0.23 19.89 -24.25
N LYS A 154 0.33 20.81 -25.03
CA LYS A 154 -0.44 21.78 -25.82
C LYS A 154 0.08 21.85 -27.26
N PRO A 155 -0.65 21.33 -28.24
CA PRO A 155 -0.34 21.58 -29.65
C PRO A 155 -0.49 23.07 -29.99
N VAL A 156 0.44 23.59 -30.78
CA VAL A 156 0.49 24.98 -31.25
C VAL A 156 0.78 25.01 -32.76
N GLY A 157 0.65 26.19 -33.39
CA GLY A 157 0.87 26.33 -34.84
C GLY A 157 -0.04 25.46 -35.71
N ASN A 158 -1.33 25.36 -35.35
CA ASN A 158 -2.33 24.44 -35.92
C ASN A 158 -1.97 22.94 -35.77
N GLY A 159 -1.33 22.61 -34.64
CA GLY A 159 -0.98 21.24 -34.26
C GLY A 159 0.19 20.64 -35.03
N LYS A 160 1.05 21.47 -35.61
CA LYS A 160 2.32 21.03 -36.21
C LYS A 160 3.38 20.77 -35.14
N THR A 161 3.39 21.60 -34.10
CA THR A 161 4.31 21.48 -32.97
C THR A 161 3.52 21.37 -31.67
N ALA A 162 4.15 20.90 -30.60
CA ALA A 162 3.53 20.78 -29.28
C ALA A 162 4.49 21.22 -28.18
N LEU A 163 3.94 21.93 -27.19
CA LEU A 163 4.62 22.29 -25.96
C LEU A 163 4.49 21.16 -24.95
N LEU A 164 5.61 20.79 -24.33
CA LEU A 164 5.73 19.73 -23.34
C LEU A 164 6.49 20.22 -22.11
N THR A 165 6.01 19.93 -20.90
CA THR A 165 6.84 20.00 -19.68
C THR A 165 7.69 18.73 -19.53
N VAL A 166 8.89 18.87 -18.98
CA VAL A 166 9.79 17.76 -18.61
C VAL A 166 10.49 18.10 -17.30
N TYR A 167 10.42 17.21 -16.30
CA TYR A 167 11.14 17.39 -15.03
C TYR A 167 12.39 16.50 -14.99
N GLN A 168 13.56 17.12 -14.86
CA GLN A 168 14.86 16.43 -14.85
C GLN A 168 15.57 16.57 -13.51
N GLN A 169 16.11 15.46 -13.02
CA GLN A 169 16.83 15.40 -11.75
C GLN A 169 18.30 15.76 -11.97
N ARG A 170 18.80 16.78 -11.26
CA ARG A 170 20.17 17.29 -11.42
C ARG A 170 20.91 17.31 -10.09
N GLN A 171 22.22 17.10 -10.14
CA GLN A 171 23.09 17.38 -9.00
C GLN A 171 23.42 18.86 -8.98
N PHE A 172 23.32 19.49 -7.81
CA PHE A 172 23.49 20.94 -7.65
C PHE A 172 24.24 21.27 -6.35
N ASP A 173 24.95 22.40 -6.32
CA ASP A 173 25.55 22.91 -5.08
C ASP A 173 24.47 23.59 -4.23
N MET A 174 24.05 22.89 -3.18
CA MET A 174 23.01 23.35 -2.27
C MET A 174 23.57 23.85 -0.92
N THR A 175 24.83 24.30 -0.89
CA THR A 175 25.49 24.79 0.33
C THR A 175 24.83 26.04 0.91
N THR A 176 24.21 26.88 0.06
CA THR A 176 23.36 28.03 0.42
C THR A 176 22.14 27.60 1.23
N TRP A 177 21.47 26.50 0.86
CA TRP A 177 20.37 25.86 1.59
C TRP A 177 20.85 24.88 2.68
N ASN A 178 22.09 25.08 3.16
CA ASN A 178 22.71 24.35 4.27
C ASN A 178 22.98 22.84 4.02
N ILE A 179 22.84 22.35 2.79
CA ILE A 179 23.26 20.99 2.40
C ILE A 179 24.77 21.03 2.10
N LYS A 180 25.57 20.74 3.13
CA LYS A 180 27.06 20.91 3.13
C LYS A 180 27.84 19.61 3.29
N THR A 181 27.16 18.47 3.27
CA THR A 181 27.73 17.16 3.61
C THR A 181 27.83 16.20 2.42
N GLY A 182 27.29 16.56 1.26
CA GLY A 182 27.35 15.84 -0.01
C GLY A 182 26.78 16.71 -1.14
N MET A 183 26.73 16.18 -2.36
CA MET A 183 26.02 16.85 -3.47
C MET A 183 24.52 16.88 -3.21
N GLY A 184 23.90 18.04 -3.36
CA GLY A 184 22.45 18.19 -3.34
C GLY A 184 21.82 17.75 -4.65
N TRP A 185 20.50 17.52 -4.62
CA TRP A 185 19.69 17.19 -5.77
C TRP A 185 18.60 18.24 -5.96
N ILE A 186 18.55 18.83 -7.13
CA ILE A 186 17.52 19.79 -7.52
C ILE A 186 16.70 19.21 -8.67
N MET A 187 15.42 19.54 -8.72
CA MET A 187 14.60 19.29 -9.90
C MET A 187 14.74 20.49 -10.82
N GLU A 188 15.34 20.26 -11.98
CA GLU A 188 15.38 21.20 -13.09
C GLU A 188 14.10 21.02 -13.90
N SER A 189 13.38 22.11 -14.07
CA SER A 189 12.15 22.13 -14.87
C SER A 189 12.50 22.61 -16.26
N VAL A 190 12.23 21.76 -17.22
CA VAL A 190 12.49 21.97 -18.64
C VAL A 190 11.15 22.08 -19.35
N PHE A 191 11.11 22.90 -20.40
CA PHE A 191 10.07 22.73 -21.40
C PHE A 191 10.68 22.62 -22.80
N GLN A 192 9.97 21.89 -23.65
CA GLN A 192 10.32 21.72 -25.05
C GLN A 192 9.15 22.12 -25.95
N GLU A 193 9.46 22.71 -27.10
CA GLU A 193 8.61 22.62 -28.28
C GLU A 193 9.16 21.49 -29.16
N VAL A 194 8.31 20.53 -29.49
CA VAL A 194 8.63 19.42 -30.39
C VAL A 194 7.74 19.42 -31.63
N ASP A 195 8.25 18.91 -32.74
CA ASP A 195 7.43 18.58 -33.92
C ASP A 195 6.52 17.37 -33.62
N VAL A 196 5.23 17.46 -33.98
CA VAL A 196 4.22 16.46 -33.60
C VAL A 196 4.39 15.13 -34.33
N GLU A 197 4.88 15.15 -35.57
CA GLU A 197 5.02 13.95 -36.41
C GLU A 197 6.31 13.17 -36.13
N THR A 198 7.39 13.88 -35.83
CA THR A 198 8.72 13.31 -35.63
C THR A 198 9.12 13.21 -34.15
N SER A 199 8.46 13.98 -33.26
CA SER A 199 8.93 14.22 -31.88
C SER A 199 10.36 14.78 -31.81
N GLN A 200 10.80 15.46 -32.88
CA GLN A 200 12.07 16.18 -32.90
C GLN A 200 11.95 17.47 -32.07
N GLU A 201 12.95 17.72 -31.23
CA GLU A 201 13.13 18.97 -30.49
C GLU A 201 13.36 20.14 -31.45
N LEU A 202 12.57 21.21 -31.30
CA LEU A 202 12.68 22.46 -32.05
C LEU A 202 13.16 23.61 -31.16
N PHE A 203 12.80 23.57 -29.88
CA PHE A 203 13.22 24.52 -28.86
C PHE A 203 13.24 23.82 -27.50
N GLU A 204 14.25 24.10 -26.68
CA GLU A 204 14.36 23.64 -25.29
C GLU A 204 14.76 24.82 -24.39
N TRP A 205 14.17 24.87 -23.20
CA TRP A 205 14.48 25.87 -22.18
C TRP A 205 14.56 25.22 -20.80
N ARG A 206 15.59 25.56 -20.03
CA ARG A 206 15.90 24.95 -18.73
C ARG A 206 15.88 25.99 -17.62
N SER A 207 15.19 25.69 -16.53
CA SER A 207 15.01 26.67 -15.44
C SER A 207 16.33 27.14 -14.80
N LEU A 208 17.34 26.27 -14.70
CA LEU A 208 18.61 26.58 -14.03
C LEU A 208 19.51 27.56 -14.83
N ASP A 209 19.33 27.65 -16.15
CA ASP A 209 20.08 28.56 -17.00
C ASP A 209 19.56 30.01 -16.91
N HIS A 210 18.38 30.22 -16.29
CA HIS A 210 17.64 31.49 -16.38
C HIS A 210 17.03 32.01 -15.06
N VAL A 211 16.78 31.16 -14.06
CA VAL A 211 16.17 31.54 -12.78
C VAL A 211 16.97 30.93 -11.62
N ASP A 212 17.52 31.78 -10.76
CA ASP A 212 18.31 31.34 -9.61
C ASP A 212 17.40 30.66 -8.57
N PRO A 213 17.77 29.50 -8.00
CA PRO A 213 16.91 28.81 -7.05
C PRO A 213 16.61 29.58 -5.75
N SER A 214 17.32 30.66 -5.44
CA SER A 214 16.99 31.56 -4.32
C SER A 214 15.76 32.45 -4.57
N GLU A 215 15.27 32.54 -5.81
CA GLU A 215 14.06 33.31 -6.14
C GLU A 215 12.74 32.61 -5.74
N THR A 216 12.80 31.38 -5.24
CA THR A 216 11.60 30.57 -4.88
C THR A 216 11.07 30.86 -3.48
N PHE A 217 9.75 30.70 -3.31
CA PHE A 217 9.09 30.72 -2.00
C PHE A 217 8.93 29.30 -1.41
N THR A 218 9.17 28.25 -2.21
CA THR A 218 9.10 26.85 -1.79
C THR A 218 10.50 26.32 -1.45
N TRP A 219 10.86 26.35 -0.18
CA TRP A 219 12.13 25.83 0.34
C TRP A 219 12.14 24.29 0.41
N PRO A 220 13.31 23.63 0.56
CA PRO A 220 13.38 22.17 0.66
C PRO A 220 12.58 21.66 1.87
N ASP A 221 11.75 20.63 1.67
CA ASP A 221 10.88 19.99 2.67
C ASP A 221 9.77 20.91 3.25
N HIS A 222 9.40 22.00 2.57
CA HIS A 222 8.35 22.95 3.01
C HIS A 222 6.96 22.70 2.40
N THR A 223 6.86 21.95 1.30
CA THR A 223 5.58 21.43 0.77
C THR A 223 5.68 19.93 0.52
N ASP A 224 4.53 19.28 0.36
CA ASP A 224 4.47 17.87 0.01
C ASP A 224 5.15 17.58 -1.34
N THR A 225 5.02 18.46 -2.34
CA THR A 225 5.70 18.32 -3.63
C THR A 225 7.16 18.79 -3.65
N SER A 226 7.59 19.64 -2.72
CA SER A 226 8.89 20.33 -2.77
C SER A 226 10.12 19.42 -2.81
N GLY A 227 10.09 18.24 -2.18
CA GLY A 227 11.29 17.42 -1.99
C GLY A 227 12.31 18.05 -1.03
N ASN A 228 13.24 17.24 -0.52
CA ASN A 228 14.20 17.65 0.51
C ASN A 228 15.60 17.99 -0.06
N GLY A 229 15.86 17.68 -1.32
CA GLY A 229 17.12 17.91 -2.02
C GLY A 229 18.30 17.04 -1.58
N LEU A 230 18.07 16.01 -0.77
CA LEU A 230 19.11 15.13 -0.23
C LEU A 230 19.40 13.90 -1.10
N ASP A 231 18.43 13.48 -1.92
CA ASP A 231 18.52 12.27 -2.74
C ASP A 231 17.70 12.41 -4.06
N PRO A 232 18.01 11.62 -5.11
CA PRO A 232 17.36 11.77 -6.42
C PRO A 232 15.91 11.30 -6.47
N HIS A 233 15.36 10.67 -5.43
CA HIS A 233 13.94 10.36 -5.32
C HIS A 233 13.15 11.48 -4.60
N ALA A 234 13.83 12.38 -3.89
CA ALA A 234 13.26 13.59 -3.29
C ALA A 234 14.06 14.86 -3.65
N PRO A 235 14.36 15.12 -4.94
CA PRO A 235 15.10 16.31 -5.37
C PRO A 235 14.28 17.57 -5.04
N TRP A 236 14.96 18.68 -4.76
CA TRP A 236 14.27 19.92 -4.44
C TRP A 236 13.68 20.57 -5.69
N ASP A 237 12.35 20.62 -5.76
CA ASP A 237 11.59 21.30 -6.79
C ASP A 237 11.43 22.78 -6.44
N TYR A 238 12.32 23.60 -6.97
CA TYR A 238 12.35 25.04 -6.73
C TYR A 238 11.51 25.85 -7.74
N PHE A 239 11.33 25.32 -8.96
CA PHE A 239 10.70 26.01 -10.11
C PHE A 239 9.65 25.12 -10.78
N HIS A 240 8.53 24.88 -10.11
CA HIS A 240 7.50 23.99 -10.61
C HIS A 240 6.64 24.67 -11.69
N ILE A 241 6.71 24.18 -12.93
CA ILE A 241 5.94 24.68 -14.09
C ILE A 241 4.53 24.08 -14.09
N ASN A 242 3.51 24.95 -14.18
CA ASN A 242 2.09 24.56 -14.16
C ASN A 242 1.36 24.70 -15.50
N SER A 243 1.89 25.54 -16.38
CA SER A 243 1.33 25.80 -17.71
C SER A 243 2.36 26.51 -18.57
N ILE A 244 2.30 26.27 -19.87
CA ILE A 244 3.10 26.95 -20.88
C ILE A 244 2.19 27.39 -22.01
N ASP A 245 2.35 28.63 -22.47
CA ASP A 245 1.67 29.14 -23.66
C ASP A 245 2.67 29.71 -24.67
N LYS A 246 2.24 29.93 -25.92
CA LYS A 246 3.06 30.53 -26.99
C LYS A 246 2.28 31.63 -27.71
N ASN A 247 2.90 32.81 -27.86
CA ASN A 247 2.28 33.95 -28.56
C ASN A 247 2.49 33.86 -30.09
N LYS A 248 2.01 34.88 -30.83
CA LYS A 248 2.15 34.96 -32.30
C LYS A 248 3.56 35.30 -32.77
N ASP A 249 4.37 35.94 -31.94
CA ASP A 249 5.76 36.31 -32.25
C ASP A 249 6.76 35.15 -32.05
N GLY A 250 6.30 34.07 -31.40
CA GLY A 250 7.07 32.87 -31.09
C GLY A 250 7.57 32.79 -29.65
N ASP A 251 7.29 33.79 -28.82
CA ASP A 251 7.66 33.85 -27.40
C ASP A 251 6.78 32.94 -26.54
N TYR A 252 7.29 32.51 -25.38
CA TYR A 252 6.62 31.60 -24.47
C TYR A 252 6.22 32.27 -23.15
N LEU A 253 5.11 31.83 -22.57
CA LEU A 253 4.64 32.23 -21.24
C LEU A 253 4.74 31.01 -20.32
N ILE A 254 5.43 31.13 -19.19
CA ILE A 254 5.55 30.06 -18.19
C ILE A 254 4.90 30.51 -16.89
N SER A 255 3.99 29.70 -16.34
CA SER A 255 3.55 29.86 -14.94
C SER A 255 4.38 28.96 -14.03
N SER A 256 5.06 29.53 -13.04
CA SER A 256 5.69 28.77 -11.96
C SER A 256 5.05 29.03 -10.60
N ARG A 257 4.53 27.98 -9.96
CA ARG A 257 3.86 28.10 -8.65
C ARG A 257 4.81 28.31 -7.48
N HIS A 258 5.99 27.70 -7.52
CA HIS A 258 6.94 27.73 -6.40
C HIS A 258 7.64 29.09 -6.28
N THR A 259 7.88 29.79 -7.40
CA THR A 259 8.30 31.21 -7.40
C THR A 259 7.14 32.20 -7.33
N CYS A 260 5.88 31.73 -7.33
CA CYS A 260 4.67 32.54 -7.36
C CYS A 260 4.71 33.62 -8.46
N ALA A 261 5.18 33.26 -9.66
CA ALA A 261 5.46 34.20 -10.74
C ALA A 261 5.15 33.64 -12.14
N ILE A 262 4.88 34.55 -13.07
CA ILE A 262 4.68 34.26 -14.49
C ILE A 262 5.80 34.94 -15.29
N TYR A 263 6.39 34.21 -16.24
CA TYR A 263 7.58 34.63 -16.99
C TYR A 263 7.26 34.67 -18.48
N LYS A 264 7.64 35.76 -19.17
CA LYS A 264 7.72 35.75 -20.65
C LYS A 264 9.15 35.45 -21.08
N ILE A 265 9.30 34.48 -21.96
CA ILE A 265 10.57 33.96 -22.48
C ILE A 265 10.65 34.25 -23.97
N SER A 266 11.76 34.85 -24.40
CA SER A 266 12.07 35.11 -25.80
C SER A 266 12.16 33.80 -26.60
N GLY A 267 11.37 33.69 -27.67
CA GLY A 267 11.37 32.52 -28.54
C GLY A 267 12.63 32.35 -29.39
N ARG A 268 13.58 33.28 -29.32
CA ARG A 268 14.79 33.34 -30.16
C ARG A 268 16.05 32.87 -29.45
N ASP A 269 16.13 33.12 -28.15
CA ASP A 269 17.35 32.92 -27.34
C ASP A 269 17.08 32.42 -25.91
N GLY A 270 15.81 32.17 -25.54
CA GLY A 270 15.43 31.69 -24.20
C GLY A 270 15.54 32.73 -23.09
N SER A 271 15.88 33.99 -23.40
CA SER A 271 16.03 35.03 -22.38
C SER A 271 14.68 35.39 -21.71
N VAL A 272 14.71 35.64 -20.39
CA VAL A 272 13.54 36.12 -19.64
C VAL A 272 13.31 37.60 -19.97
N MET A 273 12.24 37.89 -20.71
CA MET A 273 11.89 39.25 -21.15
C MET A 273 11.29 40.07 -20.01
N TRP A 274 10.37 39.47 -19.25
CA TRP A 274 9.75 40.08 -18.07
C TRP A 274 9.22 39.03 -17.09
N ARG A 275 9.00 39.47 -15.84
CA ARG A 275 8.41 38.68 -14.75
C ARG A 275 7.19 39.41 -14.18
N LEU A 276 6.05 38.74 -14.10
CA LEU A 276 4.86 39.21 -13.39
C LEU A 276 4.80 38.54 -12.00
N HIS A 277 4.72 39.36 -10.95
CA HIS A 277 4.81 38.92 -9.54
C HIS A 277 6.16 38.21 -9.23
N GLY A 278 6.25 37.56 -8.07
CA GLY A 278 7.45 36.85 -7.61
C GLY A 278 8.43 37.70 -6.83
N THR A 279 9.66 37.19 -6.69
CA THR A 279 10.75 37.86 -5.94
C THR A 279 11.30 39.09 -6.65
N ASN A 280 11.43 39.03 -7.99
CA ASN A 280 11.97 40.12 -8.83
C ASN A 280 10.97 40.54 -9.94
N PRO A 281 9.81 41.13 -9.60
CA PRO A 281 8.79 41.51 -10.58
C PRO A 281 9.24 42.68 -11.46
N THR A 282 8.97 42.60 -12.76
CA THR A 282 9.15 43.70 -13.72
C THR A 282 8.06 44.76 -13.58
N PHE A 283 6.85 44.33 -13.20
CA PHE A 283 5.66 45.19 -13.11
C PHE A 283 5.23 45.38 -11.65
N ARG A 284 4.75 46.59 -11.32
CA ARG A 284 4.07 46.82 -10.05
C ARG A 284 2.61 46.39 -10.15
N ASN A 285 2.20 45.45 -9.31
CA ASN A 285 0.81 45.02 -9.23
C ASN A 285 -0.07 46.06 -8.52
N ILE A 286 -1.28 46.28 -9.04
CA ILE A 286 -2.28 47.23 -8.55
C ILE A 286 -3.56 46.46 -8.21
N ASN A 287 -3.94 46.48 -6.93
CA ASN A 287 -5.18 45.88 -6.38
C ASN A 287 -5.30 44.35 -6.51
N PHE A 288 -4.21 43.61 -6.74
CA PHE A 288 -4.22 42.14 -6.68
C PHE A 288 -2.86 41.55 -6.29
N SER A 289 -2.91 40.31 -5.83
CA SER A 289 -1.80 39.38 -5.66
C SER A 289 -2.25 37.99 -6.11
N PHE A 290 -1.31 37.10 -6.43
CA PHE A 290 -1.61 35.69 -6.60
C PHE A 290 -0.49 34.84 -6.01
N SER A 291 -0.77 33.57 -5.75
CA SER A 291 0.26 32.62 -5.39
C SER A 291 -0.12 31.23 -5.84
N GLN A 292 0.89 30.40 -6.12
CA GLN A 292 0.71 28.97 -6.40
C GLN A 292 -0.13 28.70 -7.66
N GLN A 293 -0.12 29.67 -8.59
CA GLN A 293 -1.09 29.84 -9.67
C GLN A 293 -0.90 28.82 -10.82
N HIS A 294 -2.02 28.41 -11.44
CA HIS A 294 -2.06 27.48 -12.57
C HIS A 294 -2.67 28.15 -13.82
N ASP A 295 -2.46 27.53 -14.97
CA ASP A 295 -3.09 27.88 -16.26
C ASP A 295 -3.01 29.37 -16.64
N ALA A 296 -1.80 29.94 -16.64
CA ALA A 296 -1.56 31.26 -17.21
C ALA A 296 -1.65 31.18 -18.75
N ARG A 297 -2.55 31.97 -19.36
CA ARG A 297 -2.82 31.97 -20.81
C ARG A 297 -2.84 33.39 -21.38
N TRP A 298 -2.38 33.54 -22.63
CA TRP A 298 -2.56 34.79 -23.36
C TRP A 298 -4.01 34.93 -23.85
N LEU A 299 -4.64 36.06 -23.54
CA LEU A 299 -5.92 36.46 -24.15
C LEU A 299 -5.68 37.48 -25.28
N PHE A 300 -4.77 38.43 -25.05
CA PHE A 300 -4.41 39.47 -26.00
C PHE A 300 -2.99 39.99 -25.72
N GLU A 301 -2.28 40.41 -26.76
CA GLU A 301 -0.98 41.08 -26.62
C GLU A 301 -0.76 42.06 -27.77
N ASN A 302 -0.23 43.24 -27.45
CA ASN A 302 0.31 44.22 -28.40
C ASN A 302 1.55 44.90 -27.80
N SER A 303 2.13 45.89 -28.49
CA SER A 303 3.36 46.59 -28.07
C SER A 303 3.24 47.45 -26.79
N THR A 304 2.04 47.64 -26.25
CA THR A 304 1.77 48.48 -25.08
C THR A 304 1.08 47.72 -23.94
N HIS A 305 0.26 46.72 -24.26
CA HIS A 305 -0.52 45.97 -23.29
C HIS A 305 -0.54 44.47 -23.57
N THR A 306 -0.45 43.66 -22.51
CA THR A 306 -0.71 42.21 -22.51
C THR A 306 -1.87 41.90 -21.58
N VAL A 307 -2.81 41.07 -21.99
CA VAL A 307 -3.93 40.59 -21.17
C VAL A 307 -3.81 39.07 -21.01
N LEU A 308 -3.83 38.60 -19.76
CA LEU A 308 -3.69 37.20 -19.38
C LEU A 308 -4.89 36.72 -18.57
N SER A 309 -5.27 35.46 -18.70
CA SER A 309 -6.00 34.74 -17.65
C SER A 309 -5.04 33.90 -16.81
N LEU A 310 -5.40 33.65 -15.54
CA LEU A 310 -4.72 32.71 -14.65
C LEU A 310 -5.70 32.18 -13.60
N PHE A 311 -5.41 31.02 -13.02
CA PHE A 311 -6.10 30.51 -11.84
C PHE A 311 -5.25 30.70 -10.58
N ASN A 312 -5.70 31.53 -9.64
CA ASN A 312 -5.04 31.78 -8.37
C ASN A 312 -5.50 30.76 -7.32
N ASN A 313 -4.62 29.82 -6.98
CA ASN A 313 -4.88 28.84 -5.93
C ASN A 313 -4.93 29.47 -4.53
N GLY A 314 -4.02 30.41 -4.24
CA GLY A 314 -3.97 31.09 -2.93
C GLY A 314 -3.60 30.21 -1.73
N TYR A 315 -3.29 28.93 -1.96
CA TYR A 315 -3.01 27.90 -0.95
C TYR A 315 -2.10 26.81 -1.54
N ASN A 316 -1.22 26.22 -0.73
CA ASN A 316 -0.33 25.11 -1.14
C ASN A 316 -0.41 23.87 -0.25
N GLY A 317 -1.46 23.72 0.57
CA GLY A 317 -1.57 22.63 1.56
C GLY A 317 -0.96 22.96 2.94
N PHE A 318 -0.14 24.00 3.04
CA PHE A 318 0.57 24.37 4.28
C PHE A 318 0.40 25.84 4.67
N ASN A 319 0.52 26.74 3.68
CA ASN A 319 0.40 28.18 3.83
C ASN A 319 -0.76 28.70 2.97
N GLN A 320 -1.61 29.53 3.58
CA GLN A 320 -2.77 30.15 2.95
C GLN A 320 -2.50 31.65 2.80
N THR A 321 -2.53 32.15 1.57
CA THR A 321 -2.31 33.57 1.23
C THR A 321 -3.60 34.31 0.89
N HIS A 322 -4.64 33.58 0.44
CA HIS A 322 -5.96 34.15 0.07
C HIS A 322 -7.10 33.38 0.77
N ALA A 323 -8.25 34.03 0.94
CA ALA A 323 -9.42 33.43 1.62
C ALA A 323 -10.09 32.30 0.82
N TYR A 324 -10.00 32.37 -0.51
CA TYR A 324 -10.52 31.40 -1.48
C TYR A 324 -9.60 31.37 -2.70
N SER A 325 -9.70 30.32 -3.52
CA SER A 325 -9.11 30.31 -4.87
C SER A 325 -9.99 31.07 -5.86
N SER A 326 -9.44 31.65 -6.92
CA SER A 326 -10.23 32.37 -7.91
C SER A 326 -9.61 32.36 -9.30
N GLY A 327 -10.45 32.41 -10.34
CA GLY A 327 -10.00 32.75 -11.69
C GLY A 327 -9.76 34.25 -11.79
N MET A 328 -8.72 34.69 -12.49
CA MET A 328 -8.36 36.10 -12.62
C MET A 328 -8.07 36.47 -14.07
N ILE A 329 -8.42 37.70 -14.45
CA ILE A 329 -7.93 38.35 -15.68
C ILE A 329 -7.09 39.56 -15.27
N VAL A 330 -5.89 39.64 -15.84
CA VAL A 330 -4.87 40.66 -15.52
C VAL A 330 -4.45 41.37 -16.80
N ILE A 331 -4.45 42.70 -16.78
CA ILE A 331 -3.85 43.54 -17.81
C ILE A 331 -2.50 44.07 -17.34
N ILE A 332 -1.48 43.96 -18.18
CA ILE A 332 -0.14 44.48 -18.02
C ILE A 332 0.03 45.65 -18.97
N ASP A 333 0.49 46.79 -18.45
CA ASP A 333 0.89 47.98 -19.21
C ASP A 333 2.43 48.05 -19.24
N HIS A 334 2.99 47.90 -20.44
CA HIS A 334 4.44 47.89 -20.69
C HIS A 334 5.06 49.30 -20.72
N GLN A 335 4.26 50.37 -20.85
CA GLN A 335 4.73 51.74 -20.81
C GLN A 335 4.86 52.27 -19.38
N ASN A 336 3.84 52.00 -18.55
CA ASN A 336 3.81 52.42 -17.16
C ASN A 336 4.46 51.40 -16.19
N LEU A 337 4.82 50.21 -16.68
CA LEU A 337 5.37 49.09 -15.89
C LEU A 337 4.45 48.68 -14.73
N THR A 338 3.15 48.60 -15.01
CA THR A 338 2.11 48.26 -14.02
C THR A 338 1.26 47.09 -14.50
N ALA A 339 0.86 46.22 -13.57
CA ALA A 339 -0.16 45.20 -13.82
C ALA A 339 -1.40 45.48 -12.96
N THR A 340 -2.59 45.25 -13.49
CA THR A 340 -3.87 45.48 -12.81
C THR A 340 -4.81 44.29 -13.06
N MET A 341 -5.50 43.81 -12.03
CA MET A 341 -6.56 42.81 -12.20
C MET A 341 -7.85 43.52 -12.66
N THR A 342 -8.44 43.04 -13.75
CA THR A 342 -9.70 43.60 -14.29
C THR A 342 -10.93 42.82 -13.80
N ASN A 343 -10.80 41.49 -13.64
CA ASN A 343 -11.88 40.59 -13.28
C ASN A 343 -11.38 39.51 -12.33
N GLU A 344 -12.22 39.15 -11.35
CA GLU A 344 -12.05 38.02 -10.46
C GLU A 344 -13.31 37.14 -10.47
N TYR A 345 -13.12 35.83 -10.58
CA TYR A 345 -14.15 34.80 -10.63
C TYR A 345 -14.07 33.95 -9.36
N ALA A 346 -14.80 34.39 -8.33
CA ALA A 346 -14.88 33.75 -7.01
C ALA A 346 -15.81 32.52 -6.99
N PRO A 347 -15.65 31.58 -6.04
CA PRO A 347 -16.50 30.40 -5.93
C PRO A 347 -17.92 30.74 -5.48
N TYR A 348 -18.88 29.82 -5.72
CA TYR A 348 -20.30 30.05 -5.38
C TYR A 348 -20.54 30.34 -3.89
N LEU A 349 -19.76 29.69 -3.04
CA LEU A 349 -19.59 29.99 -1.63
C LEU A 349 -18.11 30.31 -1.43
N ASN A 350 -17.78 31.36 -0.69
CA ASN A 350 -16.38 31.82 -0.46
C ASN A 350 -15.59 30.89 0.48
N ASN A 351 -15.59 29.59 0.20
CA ASN A 351 -15.04 28.51 1.02
C ASN A 351 -14.24 27.47 0.22
N VAL A 352 -14.08 27.62 -1.10
CA VAL A 352 -13.32 26.70 -1.94
C VAL A 352 -11.86 27.15 -2.02
N LEU A 353 -10.95 26.25 -1.64
CA LEU A 353 -9.50 26.45 -1.65
C LEU A 353 -8.82 25.22 -2.29
N ALA A 354 -8.41 25.37 -3.54
CA ALA A 354 -7.64 24.37 -4.27
C ALA A 354 -6.16 24.50 -3.93
N SER A 355 -5.56 23.51 -3.27
CA SER A 355 -4.12 23.50 -2.93
C SER A 355 -3.21 23.31 -4.15
N SER A 356 -3.79 22.86 -5.27
CA SER A 356 -3.10 22.59 -6.52
C SER A 356 -4.10 22.50 -7.67
N GLN A 357 -3.59 22.53 -8.90
CA GLN A 357 -4.35 22.36 -10.14
C GLN A 357 -5.39 23.47 -10.37
N GLY A 358 -6.19 23.33 -11.43
CA GLY A 358 -7.24 24.28 -11.80
C GLY A 358 -6.86 25.17 -12.98
N ASN A 359 -7.86 25.83 -13.55
CA ASN A 359 -7.72 26.62 -14.78
C ASN A 359 -8.79 27.70 -14.94
N THR A 360 -8.57 28.66 -15.84
CA THR A 360 -9.53 29.72 -16.17
C THR A 360 -9.53 29.95 -17.68
N GLN A 361 -10.45 29.26 -18.35
CA GLN A 361 -10.66 29.34 -19.80
C GLN A 361 -11.64 30.47 -20.11
N VAL A 362 -11.15 31.52 -20.77
CA VAL A 362 -11.99 32.54 -21.41
C VAL A 362 -12.32 32.07 -22.82
N ARG A 363 -13.61 32.04 -23.18
CA ARG A 363 -14.11 31.63 -24.50
C ARG A 363 -14.29 32.83 -25.44
N ALA A 364 -14.41 32.55 -26.74
CA ALA A 364 -14.63 33.56 -27.77
C ALA A 364 -16.01 34.26 -27.67
N ASP A 365 -16.98 33.61 -27.03
CA ASP A 365 -18.30 34.13 -26.66
C ASP A 365 -18.27 34.89 -25.31
N GLY A 366 -17.08 35.26 -24.81
CA GLY A 366 -16.89 36.00 -23.57
C GLY A 366 -17.22 35.24 -22.27
N HIS A 367 -17.71 33.99 -22.35
CA HIS A 367 -17.98 33.18 -21.17
C HIS A 367 -16.68 32.68 -20.54
N VAL A 368 -16.69 32.47 -19.22
CA VAL A 368 -15.51 32.02 -18.47
C VAL A 368 -15.79 30.73 -17.70
N VAL A 369 -15.06 29.68 -18.08
CA VAL A 369 -15.12 28.36 -17.45
C VAL A 369 -13.93 28.18 -16.52
N THR A 370 -14.21 27.79 -15.28
CA THR A 370 -13.22 27.62 -14.22
C THR A 370 -13.25 26.20 -13.69
N GLY A 371 -12.13 25.50 -13.79
CA GLY A 371 -11.91 24.22 -13.12
C GLY A 371 -11.22 24.43 -11.78
N TRP A 372 -11.74 23.82 -10.71
CA TRP A 372 -11.32 24.09 -9.33
C TRP A 372 -10.29 23.08 -8.79
N GLY A 373 -9.52 22.47 -9.69
CA GLY A 373 -8.33 21.68 -9.37
C GLY A 373 -8.59 20.55 -8.36
N SER A 374 -7.83 20.58 -7.26
CA SER A 374 -7.92 19.61 -6.17
C SER A 374 -9.24 19.63 -5.38
N SER A 375 -10.17 20.56 -5.66
CA SER A 375 -11.47 20.65 -4.98
C SER A 375 -12.64 20.09 -5.79
N GLY A 376 -12.41 19.50 -6.98
CA GLY A 376 -13.44 18.75 -7.70
C GLY A 376 -14.68 19.53 -8.17
N TYR A 377 -14.61 20.86 -8.28
CA TYR A 377 -15.71 21.67 -8.84
C TYR A 377 -15.43 22.12 -10.28
N VAL A 378 -16.50 22.43 -11.01
CA VAL A 378 -16.48 23.12 -12.31
C VAL A 378 -17.53 24.23 -12.28
N SER A 379 -17.20 25.40 -12.83
CA SER A 379 -18.14 26.52 -12.95
C SER A 379 -18.05 27.26 -14.29
N GLU A 380 -19.14 27.94 -14.63
CA GLU A 380 -19.24 28.80 -15.81
C GLU A 380 -19.88 30.14 -15.43
N HIS A 381 -19.34 31.21 -15.99
CA HIS A 381 -19.79 32.59 -15.82
C HIS A 381 -20.17 33.17 -17.18
N ASP A 382 -21.22 34.00 -17.21
CA ASP A 382 -21.57 34.78 -18.40
C ASP A 382 -20.56 35.90 -18.69
N GLU A 383 -20.70 36.54 -19.86
CA GLU A 383 -19.90 37.70 -20.29
C GLU A 383 -19.81 38.84 -19.26
N GLN A 384 -20.80 38.96 -18.36
CA GLN A 384 -20.82 39.97 -17.29
C GLN A 384 -20.15 39.48 -16.00
N GLY A 385 -19.57 38.28 -16.00
CA GLY A 385 -18.91 37.65 -14.85
C GLY A 385 -19.86 37.02 -13.84
N LYS A 386 -21.16 36.88 -14.15
CA LYS A 386 -22.13 36.28 -13.24
C LYS A 386 -22.09 34.76 -13.35
N LEU A 387 -21.93 34.08 -12.21
CA LEU A 387 -21.99 32.63 -12.13
C LEU A 387 -23.35 32.09 -12.61
N ILE A 388 -23.33 31.28 -13.68
CA ILE A 388 -24.50 30.65 -14.31
C ILE A 388 -24.53 29.11 -14.17
N PHE A 389 -23.37 28.47 -14.03
CA PHE A 389 -23.21 27.03 -13.81
C PHE A 389 -22.29 26.75 -12.63
N TRP A 390 -22.66 25.80 -11.76
CA TRP A 390 -21.82 25.28 -10.68
C TRP A 390 -22.12 23.80 -10.47
N ALA A 391 -21.11 22.95 -10.63
CA ALA A 391 -21.23 21.50 -10.53
C ALA A 391 -20.08 20.86 -9.73
N LEU A 392 -20.41 19.78 -9.05
CA LEU A 392 -19.53 18.96 -8.22
C LEU A 392 -19.20 17.66 -8.95
N LEU A 393 -17.91 17.33 -9.09
CA LEU A 393 -17.43 16.02 -9.55
C LEU A 393 -17.33 15.06 -8.35
N GLY A 394 -18.02 13.93 -8.42
CA GLY A 394 -17.94 12.88 -7.42
C GLY A 394 -18.37 13.35 -6.03
N ASN A 395 -17.44 13.27 -5.07
CA ASN A 395 -17.64 13.65 -3.68
C ASN A 395 -17.02 15.02 -3.29
N GLY A 396 -16.37 15.73 -4.23
CA GLY A 396 -15.65 16.99 -3.96
C GLY A 396 -14.22 16.84 -3.46
N GLU A 397 -13.77 15.61 -3.18
CA GLU A 397 -12.35 15.28 -2.93
C GLU A 397 -11.69 14.69 -4.19
N THR A 398 -12.48 14.40 -5.23
CA THR A 398 -12.00 13.92 -6.54
C THR A 398 -11.22 15.02 -7.24
N MET A 399 -9.91 14.88 -7.38
CA MET A 399 -9.09 15.90 -8.04
C MET A 399 -9.33 15.89 -9.56
N ASN A 400 -9.37 17.08 -10.17
CA ASN A 400 -9.49 17.23 -11.62
C ASN A 400 -8.56 18.33 -12.12
N TYR A 401 -7.53 17.96 -12.90
CA TYR A 401 -6.40 18.83 -13.21
C TYR A 401 -6.79 20.13 -13.93
N ARG A 402 -7.65 20.04 -14.95
CA ARG A 402 -8.32 21.16 -15.62
C ARG A 402 -9.74 20.74 -16.00
N ALA A 403 -10.66 21.70 -16.05
CA ALA A 403 -11.99 21.54 -16.64
C ALA A 403 -12.18 22.59 -17.74
N GLN A 404 -12.49 22.15 -18.94
CA GLN A 404 -12.59 23.02 -20.12
C GLN A 404 -13.90 22.77 -20.85
N LYS A 405 -14.34 23.70 -21.70
CA LYS A 405 -15.59 23.61 -22.45
C LYS A 405 -15.39 23.89 -23.93
N PHE A 406 -15.79 22.92 -24.77
CA PHE A 406 -15.66 22.97 -26.22
C PHE A 406 -16.88 22.37 -26.90
N GLU A 407 -17.15 22.78 -28.13
CA GLU A 407 -18.06 22.05 -29.02
C GLU A 407 -17.32 20.85 -29.62
N TRP A 408 -18.01 19.74 -29.85
CA TRP A 408 -17.39 18.51 -30.31
C TRP A 408 -18.37 17.61 -31.07
N GLU A 409 -17.93 17.13 -32.23
CA GLU A 409 -18.67 16.21 -33.08
C GLU A 409 -18.02 14.83 -33.02
N GLY A 410 -18.63 13.90 -32.28
CA GLY A 410 -18.12 12.54 -32.10
C GLY A 410 -18.87 11.54 -32.96
N TYR A 411 -18.10 10.76 -33.74
CA TYR A 411 -18.56 9.70 -34.63
C TYR A 411 -17.85 8.38 -34.26
N PRO A 412 -18.18 7.78 -33.11
CA PRO A 412 -17.51 6.57 -32.64
C PRO A 412 -17.68 5.40 -33.62
N THR A 413 -16.65 4.54 -33.71
CA THR A 413 -16.63 3.42 -34.67
C THR A 413 -17.26 2.12 -34.17
N ASP A 414 -17.66 2.06 -32.89
CA ASP A 414 -18.44 0.94 -32.37
C ASP A 414 -19.92 1.10 -32.74
N ASN A 415 -20.69 0.01 -32.71
CA ASN A 415 -22.13 0.09 -32.92
C ASN A 415 -22.81 0.56 -31.62
N PRO A 416 -24.00 1.20 -31.70
CA PRO A 416 -24.86 1.43 -30.54
C PRO A 416 -24.98 0.20 -29.65
N ALA A 417 -24.69 0.38 -28.36
CA ALA A 417 -24.83 -0.67 -27.36
C ALA A 417 -26.29 -0.73 -26.91
N MET A 418 -26.90 -1.92 -27.01
CA MET A 418 -28.29 -2.13 -26.62
C MET A 418 -28.42 -3.37 -25.73
N TRP A 419 -29.29 -3.27 -24.72
CA TRP A 419 -29.81 -4.39 -23.93
C TRP A 419 -31.33 -4.29 -23.88
N THR A 420 -32.03 -5.41 -24.07
CA THR A 420 -33.49 -5.50 -24.03
C THR A 420 -33.93 -6.51 -22.99
N TYR A 421 -34.99 -6.17 -22.27
CA TYR A 421 -35.53 -6.91 -21.14
C TYR A 421 -37.05 -7.01 -21.27
N SER A 422 -37.61 -8.20 -21.12
CA SER A 422 -39.05 -8.39 -20.90
C SER A 422 -39.25 -9.29 -19.70
N ARG A 423 -40.34 -9.11 -18.94
CA ARG A 423 -40.61 -9.99 -17.79
C ARG A 423 -41.11 -11.37 -18.23
N SER A 424 -41.94 -11.42 -19.28
CA SER A 424 -42.47 -12.66 -19.87
C SER A 424 -42.19 -12.72 -21.37
N ASP A 425 -42.36 -13.92 -21.91
CA ASP A 425 -42.33 -14.30 -23.32
C ASP A 425 -43.73 -14.29 -23.97
N GLU A 426 -44.76 -13.90 -23.20
CA GLU A 426 -46.13 -13.63 -23.66
C GLU A 426 -46.18 -12.38 -24.56
N GLU A 427 -46.99 -12.42 -25.62
CA GLU A 427 -47.11 -11.35 -26.63
C GLU A 427 -47.51 -9.98 -26.03
N ASP A 428 -48.37 -9.97 -25.01
CA ASP A 428 -48.80 -8.77 -24.26
C ASP A 428 -47.79 -8.31 -23.18
N SER A 429 -46.59 -8.91 -23.07
CA SER A 429 -45.63 -8.58 -22.03
C SER A 429 -44.79 -7.34 -22.39
N PRO A 430 -44.68 -6.33 -21.49
CA PRO A 430 -43.97 -5.11 -21.81
C PRO A 430 -42.46 -5.32 -21.91
N MET A 431 -41.90 -4.97 -23.07
CA MET A 431 -40.47 -5.07 -23.37
C MET A 431 -39.78 -3.71 -23.25
N THR A 432 -38.73 -3.63 -22.44
CA THR A 432 -37.93 -2.43 -22.20
C THR A 432 -36.56 -2.48 -22.88
N PHE A 433 -36.23 -1.41 -23.59
CA PHE A 433 -34.99 -1.17 -24.31
C PHE A 433 -34.11 -0.21 -23.52
N TYR A 434 -32.82 -0.53 -23.43
CA TYR A 434 -31.76 0.32 -22.90
C TYR A 434 -30.71 0.49 -23.99
N VAL A 435 -30.52 1.71 -24.49
CA VAL A 435 -29.58 2.00 -25.59
C VAL A 435 -28.65 3.16 -25.25
N SER A 436 -27.36 3.00 -25.52
CA SER A 436 -26.35 4.06 -25.40
C SER A 436 -25.31 3.95 -26.52
N TRP A 437 -24.57 5.04 -26.78
CA TRP A 437 -23.48 5.03 -27.75
C TRP A 437 -22.38 5.98 -27.30
N ASN A 438 -21.21 5.43 -26.95
CA ASN A 438 -20.16 6.14 -26.23
C ASN A 438 -19.47 7.18 -27.12
N GLY A 439 -19.82 8.45 -26.96
CA GLY A 439 -19.28 9.57 -27.72
C GLY A 439 -20.05 9.96 -28.98
N ALA A 440 -21.18 9.33 -29.29
CA ALA A 440 -22.00 9.76 -30.43
C ALA A 440 -22.77 11.05 -30.08
N THR A 441 -22.29 12.21 -30.54
CA THR A 441 -22.89 13.52 -30.18
C THR A 441 -24.01 13.96 -31.11
N GLN A 442 -24.09 13.40 -32.32
CA GLN A 442 -25.08 13.80 -33.34
C GLN A 442 -26.46 13.15 -33.19
N VAL A 443 -26.58 12.09 -32.39
CA VAL A 443 -27.84 11.35 -32.21
C VAL A 443 -28.91 12.22 -31.54
N LYS A 444 -30.05 12.43 -32.21
CA LYS A 444 -31.22 13.17 -31.70
C LYS A 444 -32.35 12.24 -31.26
N SER A 445 -32.62 11.19 -32.01
CA SER A 445 -33.63 10.17 -31.68
C SER A 445 -33.11 8.75 -31.92
N TRP A 446 -33.82 7.80 -31.35
CA TRP A 446 -33.63 6.36 -31.50
C TRP A 446 -34.88 5.76 -32.11
N ARG A 447 -34.75 4.97 -33.18
CA ARG A 447 -35.83 4.09 -33.66
C ARG A 447 -35.63 2.70 -33.09
N PHE A 448 -36.68 2.10 -32.55
CA PHE A 448 -36.67 0.76 -31.99
C PHE A 448 -37.46 -0.20 -32.86
N TYR A 449 -36.89 -1.37 -33.12
CA TYR A 449 -37.41 -2.38 -34.03
C TYR A 449 -37.58 -3.73 -33.33
N GLY A 450 -38.60 -4.51 -33.73
CA GLY A 450 -38.89 -5.84 -33.20
C GLY A 450 -39.19 -6.86 -34.30
N ALA A 451 -38.84 -8.13 -34.08
CA ALA A 451 -39.15 -9.25 -34.97
C ALA A 451 -39.32 -10.57 -34.21
N TRP A 452 -40.07 -11.51 -34.80
CA TRP A 452 -40.26 -12.86 -34.26
C TRP A 452 -39.09 -13.80 -34.58
N ASN A 453 -38.50 -13.70 -35.77
CA ASN A 453 -37.25 -14.37 -36.12
C ASN A 453 -36.20 -13.36 -36.61
N GLN A 454 -34.92 -13.64 -36.37
CA GLN A 454 -33.81 -12.81 -36.87
C GLN A 454 -33.77 -12.69 -38.41
N SER A 455 -34.39 -13.63 -39.13
CA SER A 455 -34.44 -13.65 -40.60
C SER A 455 -35.64 -12.90 -41.20
N ASP A 456 -36.60 -12.48 -40.37
CA ASP A 456 -37.83 -11.83 -40.83
C ASP A 456 -37.63 -10.31 -40.99
N SER A 457 -38.58 -9.64 -41.65
CA SER A 457 -38.64 -8.18 -41.65
C SER A 457 -38.99 -7.66 -40.26
N TYR A 458 -38.18 -6.74 -39.73
CA TYR A 458 -38.44 -6.11 -38.44
C TYR A 458 -39.47 -4.97 -38.56
N ASP A 459 -40.41 -4.94 -37.62
CA ASP A 459 -41.42 -3.88 -37.48
C ASP A 459 -40.86 -2.70 -36.67
N LEU A 460 -41.16 -1.48 -37.10
CA LEU A 460 -40.84 -0.25 -36.38
C LEU A 460 -41.82 -0.05 -35.21
N LEU A 461 -41.30 -0.11 -33.97
CA LEU A 461 -42.10 -0.02 -32.75
C LEU A 461 -42.33 1.43 -32.30
N ALA A 462 -41.28 2.25 -32.31
CA ALA A 462 -41.33 3.66 -31.94
C ALA A 462 -40.08 4.44 -32.38
N GLU A 463 -40.21 5.77 -32.48
CA GLU A 463 -39.09 6.71 -32.50
C GLU A 463 -39.13 7.59 -31.23
N ILE A 464 -38.02 7.64 -30.48
CA ILE A 464 -37.94 8.30 -29.16
C ILE A 464 -36.73 9.25 -29.13
N ALA A 465 -36.92 10.49 -28.65
CA ALA A 465 -35.83 11.44 -28.48
C ALA A 465 -34.79 10.96 -27.45
N LYS A 466 -33.50 11.12 -27.76
CA LYS A 466 -32.37 10.75 -26.89
C LYS A 466 -32.45 11.51 -25.57
N ARG A 467 -32.25 10.78 -24.47
CA ARG A 467 -32.15 11.31 -23.09
C ARG A 467 -30.90 10.78 -22.43
N GLY A 468 -30.11 11.67 -21.81
CA GLY A 468 -28.88 11.32 -21.10
C GLY A 468 -27.87 10.53 -21.96
N PHE A 469 -27.06 9.71 -21.29
CA PHE A 469 -26.14 8.75 -21.93
C PHE A 469 -26.89 7.51 -22.44
N GLU A 470 -27.66 6.87 -21.54
CA GLU A 470 -28.51 5.72 -21.80
C GLU A 470 -29.97 6.17 -21.90
N THR A 471 -30.60 5.91 -23.04
CA THR A 471 -32.02 6.17 -23.28
C THR A 471 -32.82 4.90 -23.04
N THR A 472 -33.90 5.01 -22.27
CA THR A 472 -34.82 3.90 -21.95
C THR A 472 -36.17 4.10 -22.64
N TYR A 473 -36.70 3.04 -23.25
CA TYR A 473 -38.04 3.00 -23.85
C TYR A 473 -38.72 1.68 -23.51
N THR A 474 -40.02 1.68 -23.19
CA THR A 474 -40.80 0.46 -22.97
C THR A 474 -41.91 0.36 -24.01
N HIS A 475 -41.88 -0.73 -24.78
CA HIS A 475 -42.95 -1.13 -25.69
C HIS A 475 -43.99 -1.99 -24.94
N ALA A 476 -45.22 -2.03 -25.44
CA ALA A 476 -46.32 -2.73 -24.77
C ALA A 476 -46.28 -4.26 -24.97
N GLY A 477 -45.86 -4.72 -26.15
CA GLY A 477 -45.74 -6.14 -26.47
C GLY A 477 -44.31 -6.68 -26.47
N PHE A 478 -44.20 -8.00 -26.52
CA PHE A 478 -42.95 -8.75 -26.55
C PHE A 478 -42.50 -9.06 -27.98
N TYR A 479 -41.22 -8.85 -28.28
CA TYR A 479 -40.56 -9.41 -29.46
C TYR A 479 -39.25 -10.09 -29.04
N PRO A 480 -38.99 -11.34 -29.47
CA PRO A 480 -37.76 -12.06 -29.11
C PRO A 480 -36.52 -11.45 -29.74
N TRP A 481 -36.61 -10.86 -30.94
CA TRP A 481 -35.49 -10.19 -31.62
C TRP A 481 -35.74 -8.70 -31.74
N SER A 482 -34.69 -7.90 -31.54
CA SER A 482 -34.79 -6.43 -31.57
C SER A 482 -33.48 -5.75 -31.96
N TYR A 483 -33.55 -4.55 -32.53
CA TYR A 483 -32.41 -3.64 -32.70
C TYR A 483 -32.86 -2.17 -32.58
N ALA A 484 -31.90 -1.27 -32.48
CA ALA A 484 -32.13 0.18 -32.48
C ALA A 484 -31.27 0.90 -33.51
N GLU A 485 -31.84 1.91 -34.18
CA GLU A 485 -31.13 2.84 -35.06
C GLU A 485 -30.93 4.19 -34.37
N ALA A 486 -29.73 4.76 -34.49
CA ALA A 486 -29.42 6.12 -34.12
C ALA A 486 -29.76 7.08 -35.27
N ILE A 487 -30.58 8.10 -35.01
CA ILE A 487 -31.03 9.09 -36.01
C ILE A 487 -30.43 10.47 -35.71
N ASP A 488 -29.98 11.19 -36.74
CA ASP A 488 -29.48 12.58 -36.64
C ASP A 488 -30.61 13.63 -36.58
N ALA A 489 -30.29 14.91 -36.78
CA ALA A 489 -31.30 16.00 -36.76
C ALA A 489 -32.07 16.11 -38.08
N GLU A 490 -31.49 15.61 -39.17
CA GLU A 490 -31.98 15.65 -40.54
C GLU A 490 -32.86 14.43 -40.87
N GLY A 491 -32.83 13.38 -40.03
CA GLY A 491 -33.62 12.16 -40.14
C GLY A 491 -32.87 10.96 -40.74
N ASN A 492 -31.54 11.07 -40.95
CA ASN A 492 -30.71 9.99 -41.48
C ASN A 492 -30.28 9.02 -40.38
N VAL A 493 -30.04 7.77 -40.76
CA VAL A 493 -29.49 6.73 -39.88
C VAL A 493 -27.96 6.90 -39.78
N LEU A 494 -27.47 7.14 -38.57
CA LEU A 494 -26.04 7.24 -38.25
C LEU A 494 -25.38 5.87 -38.02
N GLY A 495 -26.15 4.90 -37.52
CA GLY A 495 -25.70 3.55 -37.23
C GLY A 495 -26.76 2.74 -36.48
N SER A 496 -26.64 1.42 -36.51
CA SER A 496 -27.57 0.48 -35.87
C SER A 496 -26.86 -0.44 -34.86
N SER A 497 -27.55 -0.77 -33.77
CA SER A 497 -27.08 -1.82 -32.86
C SER A 497 -27.05 -3.17 -33.58
N SER A 498 -26.19 -4.09 -33.13
CA SER A 498 -26.38 -5.51 -33.47
C SER A 498 -27.76 -6.00 -33.02
N ASP A 499 -28.37 -6.93 -33.75
CA ASP A 499 -29.54 -7.67 -33.27
C ASP A 499 -29.32 -8.22 -31.86
N LYS A 500 -30.29 -8.00 -30.98
CA LYS A 500 -30.31 -8.54 -29.62
C LYS A 500 -31.51 -9.45 -29.46
N PHE A 501 -31.25 -10.60 -28.83
CA PHE A 501 -32.30 -11.42 -28.26
C PHE A 501 -32.76 -10.80 -26.95
N THR A 502 -34.06 -10.57 -26.79
CA THR A 502 -34.66 -9.95 -25.62
C THR A 502 -34.50 -10.87 -24.41
N PHE A 503 -33.88 -10.40 -23.34
CA PHE A 503 -33.71 -11.19 -22.13
C PHE A 503 -35.05 -11.34 -21.41
N VAL A 504 -35.53 -12.59 -21.33
CA VAL A 504 -36.65 -12.99 -20.48
C VAL A 504 -36.09 -13.75 -19.27
N PRO A 505 -36.37 -13.34 -18.02
CA PRO A 505 -35.92 -14.08 -16.84
C PRO A 505 -36.63 -15.44 -16.78
N SER A 506 -35.91 -16.45 -16.28
CA SER A 506 -36.52 -17.76 -15.98
C SER A 506 -37.70 -17.60 -15.01
N PRO A 507 -38.69 -18.51 -14.98
CA PRO A 507 -39.86 -18.38 -14.11
C PRO A 507 -39.54 -18.10 -12.63
N VAL A 508 -38.42 -18.65 -12.12
CA VAL A 508 -37.92 -18.40 -10.76
C VAL A 508 -37.39 -16.97 -10.62
N LEU A 509 -36.57 -16.48 -11.55
CA LEU A 509 -36.05 -15.11 -11.50
C LEU A 509 -37.13 -14.06 -11.77
N ARG A 510 -38.17 -14.41 -12.55
CA ARG A 510 -39.34 -13.59 -12.91
C ARG A 510 -40.14 -13.11 -11.70
N GLU A 511 -40.08 -13.81 -10.56
CA GLU A 511 -40.68 -13.37 -9.30
C GLU A 511 -39.98 -12.15 -8.68
N TYR A 512 -38.67 -11.99 -8.90
CA TYR A 512 -37.81 -10.97 -8.28
C TYR A 512 -37.51 -9.78 -9.20
N CYS A 513 -37.78 -9.89 -10.50
CA CYS A 513 -37.69 -8.77 -11.43
C CYS A 513 -39.00 -7.96 -11.48
N ALA A 514 -38.88 -6.65 -11.72
CA ALA A 514 -40.02 -5.80 -12.07
C ALA A 514 -40.32 -5.88 -13.58
N ASP A 515 -41.45 -5.31 -14.01
CA ASP A 515 -41.92 -5.42 -15.40
C ASP A 515 -41.02 -4.69 -16.40
N GLN A 516 -40.31 -3.64 -15.97
CA GLN A 516 -39.42 -2.83 -16.81
C GLN A 516 -37.93 -3.11 -16.59
N LEU A 517 -37.55 -3.71 -15.46
CA LEU A 517 -36.15 -3.97 -15.10
C LEU A 517 -36.00 -5.15 -14.15
N CYS A 518 -34.87 -5.86 -14.27
CA CYS A 518 -34.36 -6.69 -13.20
C CYS A 518 -33.17 -6.00 -12.51
N GLU A 519 -33.21 -5.89 -11.19
CA GLU A 519 -32.13 -5.28 -10.41
C GLU A 519 -30.89 -6.18 -10.37
N ASN A 520 -29.75 -5.58 -10.01
CA ASN A 520 -28.51 -6.35 -9.86
C ASN A 520 -28.60 -7.18 -8.58
N THR A 521 -28.19 -8.45 -8.63
CA THR A 521 -28.17 -9.28 -7.42
C THR A 521 -27.11 -8.80 -6.41
N PHE A 522 -27.45 -8.83 -5.13
CA PHE A 522 -26.55 -8.53 -4.01
C PHE A 522 -25.85 -9.78 -3.46
N GLY A 523 -26.17 -10.97 -3.97
CA GLY A 523 -25.62 -12.25 -3.53
C GLY A 523 -25.94 -13.40 -4.48
N TYR A 524 -25.66 -14.62 -4.02
CA TYR A 524 -26.18 -15.84 -4.64
C TYR A 524 -27.42 -16.31 -3.87
N GLY A 525 -28.31 -17.07 -4.53
CA GLY A 525 -29.51 -17.62 -3.91
C GLY A 525 -30.52 -16.57 -3.46
N MET A 526 -31.44 -17.00 -2.61
CA MET A 526 -32.47 -16.13 -2.01
C MET A 526 -31.89 -15.26 -0.88
N PRO A 527 -32.47 -14.08 -0.56
CA PRO A 527 -31.95 -13.21 0.51
C PRO A 527 -31.81 -13.86 1.90
N ASP A 528 -32.65 -14.87 2.18
CA ASP A 528 -32.64 -15.65 3.43
C ASP A 528 -31.78 -16.93 3.36
N GLU A 529 -31.19 -17.23 2.19
CA GLU A 529 -30.46 -18.47 1.90
C GLU A 529 -28.99 -18.36 2.31
N ILE A 530 -28.76 -18.66 3.59
CA ILE A 530 -27.43 -18.69 4.20
C ILE A 530 -26.53 -19.67 3.44
N ASP A 531 -25.34 -19.21 3.05
CA ASP A 531 -24.30 -19.95 2.30
C ASP A 531 -24.60 -20.31 0.83
N ALA A 532 -25.64 -19.70 0.24
CA ALA A 532 -25.88 -19.79 -1.19
C ALA A 532 -24.64 -19.45 -2.04
N ARG A 533 -24.48 -20.17 -3.15
CA ARG A 533 -23.27 -20.14 -4.00
C ARG A 533 -23.62 -20.27 -5.47
N PRO A 534 -22.70 -19.87 -6.38
CA PRO A 534 -22.87 -20.16 -7.79
C PRO A 534 -22.88 -21.68 -7.97
N LEU A 535 -24.02 -22.20 -8.42
CA LEU A 535 -24.15 -23.61 -8.77
C LEU A 535 -23.33 -23.84 -10.04
N VAL A 536 -22.19 -24.51 -9.92
CA VAL A 536 -21.36 -24.86 -11.08
C VAL A 536 -22.02 -26.05 -11.77
N PRO A 537 -22.52 -25.92 -13.01
CA PRO A 537 -23.12 -27.04 -13.73
C PRO A 537 -22.09 -28.16 -13.92
N PRO A 538 -22.47 -29.44 -13.82
CA PRO A 538 -21.56 -30.53 -14.14
C PRO A 538 -21.03 -30.42 -15.58
N ALA A 539 -19.77 -30.83 -15.77
CA ALA A 539 -19.07 -30.72 -17.04
C ALA A 539 -19.78 -31.51 -18.14
N GLY A 540 -20.38 -30.79 -19.10
CA GLY A 540 -21.18 -31.36 -20.19
C GLY A 540 -22.47 -30.60 -20.46
N ILE A 541 -23.02 -29.86 -19.48
CA ILE A 541 -24.20 -29.02 -19.70
C ILE A 541 -23.82 -27.80 -20.55
N LYS A 542 -24.41 -27.67 -21.74
CA LYS A 542 -24.39 -26.44 -22.55
C LYS A 542 -25.28 -25.39 -21.88
N THR A 543 -24.73 -24.52 -21.02
CA THR A 543 -25.50 -23.42 -20.39
C THR A 543 -25.69 -22.21 -21.31
N VAL A 544 -25.85 -22.45 -22.61
CA VAL A 544 -25.82 -21.44 -23.67
C VAL A 544 -27.11 -21.61 -24.48
N PRO A 545 -28.17 -20.82 -24.23
CA PRO A 545 -29.53 -21.14 -24.69
C PRO A 545 -29.77 -21.20 -26.21
N TRP A 546 -28.79 -20.77 -27.02
CA TRP A 546 -28.91 -20.68 -28.48
C TRP A 546 -28.19 -21.80 -29.24
N VAL A 547 -27.76 -22.87 -28.55
CA VAL A 547 -27.09 -24.02 -29.20
C VAL A 547 -27.89 -25.31 -28.99
N ASP A 548 -28.72 -25.57 -30.00
CA ASP A 548 -29.45 -26.79 -30.36
C ASP A 548 -30.98 -26.72 -30.16
N ASN A 549 -31.68 -26.47 -31.28
CA ASN A 549 -33.02 -27.04 -31.50
C ASN A 549 -32.84 -28.54 -31.75
N GLU A 550 -33.34 -29.38 -30.84
CA GLU A 550 -33.80 -30.78 -31.02
C GLU A 550 -33.77 -31.48 -29.66
N ASP A 551 -34.88 -31.38 -28.91
CA ASP A 551 -35.56 -32.54 -28.32
C ASP A 551 -36.86 -32.07 -27.63
N PHE A 552 -37.98 -32.54 -28.18
CA PHE A 552 -39.28 -32.51 -27.50
C PHE A 552 -39.38 -33.70 -26.54
N ASP A 553 -40.34 -33.64 -25.61
CA ASP A 553 -40.77 -34.70 -24.69
C ASP A 553 -39.83 -35.06 -23.52
N ALA A 554 -40.09 -34.43 -22.36
CA ALA A 554 -39.98 -35.08 -21.06
C ALA A 554 -40.98 -34.47 -20.04
N ASP A 555 -42.16 -35.08 -20.00
CA ASP A 555 -43.11 -35.19 -18.87
C ASP A 555 -43.62 -33.93 -18.16
N ALA A 556 -44.88 -33.64 -18.46
CA ALA A 556 -45.81 -32.96 -17.57
C ALA A 556 -46.04 -33.75 -16.27
N ASP A 557 -46.08 -33.05 -15.12
CA ASP A 557 -47.27 -32.98 -14.25
C ASP A 557 -47.00 -32.16 -12.97
N GLY A 558 -47.95 -31.32 -12.55
CA GLY A 558 -47.91 -30.67 -11.23
C GLY A 558 -48.41 -29.21 -11.14
N ILE A 559 -49.72 -28.98 -11.31
CA ILE A 559 -50.32 -27.64 -11.16
C ILE A 559 -50.29 -27.16 -9.69
N PRO A 560 -49.93 -25.88 -9.39
CA PRO A 560 -49.77 -25.36 -8.03
C PRO A 560 -51.05 -24.71 -7.46
N ARG A 561 -51.11 -24.51 -6.12
CA ARG A 561 -52.08 -23.63 -5.44
C ARG A 561 -51.50 -22.92 -4.19
N PRO A 562 -52.02 -21.73 -3.81
CA PRO A 562 -51.13 -20.61 -3.44
C PRO A 562 -51.53 -19.83 -2.15
N VAL A 563 -50.96 -18.62 -1.98
CA VAL A 563 -51.28 -17.51 -1.04
C VAL A 563 -51.02 -17.81 0.47
N THR A 564 -50.64 -16.86 1.36
CA THR A 564 -50.95 -15.41 1.42
C THR A 564 -49.94 -14.61 2.27
N VAL A 565 -49.75 -13.32 1.96
CA VAL A 565 -49.08 -12.29 2.79
C VAL A 565 -50.12 -11.52 3.61
N PRO A 566 -49.80 -11.03 4.83
CA PRO A 566 -50.17 -9.64 5.17
C PRO A 566 -49.09 -8.83 5.91
N GLN A 567 -49.22 -7.50 5.77
CA GLN A 567 -48.30 -6.44 6.23
C GLN A 567 -48.58 -5.99 7.69
N GLY A 568 -47.68 -5.17 8.28
CA GLY A 568 -48.17 -3.99 9.02
C GLY A 568 -47.36 -3.40 10.19
N HIS A 569 -46.89 -2.17 9.97
CA HIS A 569 -46.85 -1.04 10.92
C HIS A 569 -45.66 -0.79 11.89
N GLN A 570 -45.52 0.51 12.19
CA GLN A 570 -44.31 1.26 12.58
C GLN A 570 -44.67 2.24 13.75
N PRO A 571 -43.87 3.25 14.16
CA PRO A 571 -42.96 3.21 15.32
C PRO A 571 -43.21 4.30 16.39
N SER A 572 -42.33 4.42 17.41
CA SER A 572 -42.02 5.66 18.18
C SER A 572 -40.98 5.41 19.31
N ASN A 573 -40.31 6.39 19.95
CA ASN A 573 -39.57 7.57 19.44
C ASN A 573 -38.62 8.13 20.55
N ASN A 574 -37.67 9.03 20.21
CA ASN A 574 -36.82 9.91 21.08
C ASN A 574 -35.62 9.25 21.85
N SER A 575 -34.37 9.77 21.99
CA SER A 575 -33.68 11.10 21.98
C SER A 575 -33.71 11.87 23.33
N ILE A 576 -32.70 12.62 23.85
CA ILE A 576 -31.65 13.54 23.29
C ILE A 576 -30.36 13.65 24.20
N GLU A 577 -29.14 13.65 23.60
CA GLU A 577 -27.83 14.30 23.99
C GLU A 577 -27.26 14.27 25.46
N SER A 578 -26.03 14.71 25.83
CA SER A 578 -25.00 15.59 25.21
C SER A 578 -23.54 15.32 25.67
N GLN A 579 -22.56 15.81 24.89
CA GLN A 579 -21.13 15.91 25.25
C GLN A 579 -20.75 17.32 25.75
N LYS A 580 -19.60 17.47 26.46
CA LYS A 580 -18.50 18.36 26.00
C LYS A 580 -17.14 18.16 26.71
N LYS A 581 -16.07 18.55 26.00
CA LYS A 581 -14.63 18.44 26.33
C LYS A 581 -14.10 19.65 27.13
N TYR A 582 -12.89 19.51 27.66
CA TYR A 582 -11.85 20.56 27.74
C TYR A 582 -10.43 19.93 27.66
N THR A 583 -9.38 20.75 27.80
CA THR A 583 -7.94 20.43 27.71
C THR A 583 -7.19 21.16 28.86
N PHE A 584 -6.36 20.48 29.66
CA PHE A 584 -4.90 20.24 29.52
C PHE A 584 -3.96 21.43 29.84
N THR A 585 -3.09 21.27 30.85
CA THR A 585 -1.86 22.10 31.01
C THR A 585 -0.66 21.35 31.58
N ARG A 586 0.44 21.43 30.83
CA ARG A 586 1.87 21.50 31.21
C ARG A 586 2.32 20.95 32.58
N GLY A 587 3.01 19.81 32.52
CA GLY A 587 3.95 19.34 33.55
C GLY A 587 4.84 18.19 33.06
N GLN A 588 4.26 17.25 32.29
CA GLN A 588 4.94 16.03 31.84
C GLN A 588 5.65 16.14 30.47
N ILE A 589 5.52 17.27 29.76
CA ILE A 589 6.08 17.46 28.40
C ILE A 589 7.62 17.58 28.40
N ALA A 590 8.22 18.02 29.51
CA ALA A 590 9.68 18.26 29.57
C ALA A 590 10.52 16.99 29.32
N TRP A 591 10.08 15.83 29.83
CA TRP A 591 10.84 14.57 29.71
C TRP A 591 10.66 13.87 28.36
N GLY A 592 9.49 13.97 27.74
CA GLY A 592 9.28 13.47 26.37
C GLY A 592 10.14 14.20 25.34
N VAL A 593 10.24 15.53 25.47
CA VAL A 593 11.11 16.36 24.63
C VAL A 593 12.59 16.05 24.88
N ALA A 594 13.00 15.81 26.12
CA ALA A 594 14.37 15.40 26.44
C ALA A 594 14.73 14.01 25.84
N LEU A 595 13.82 13.04 25.87
CA LEU A 595 14.04 11.72 25.29
C LEU A 595 14.18 11.78 23.76
N VAL A 596 13.30 12.54 23.10
CA VAL A 596 13.37 12.82 21.66
C VAL A 596 14.67 13.58 21.31
N ALA A 597 15.08 14.55 22.12
CA ALA A 597 16.34 15.26 21.94
C ALA A 597 17.58 14.35 22.10
N VAL A 598 17.55 13.37 23.01
CA VAL A 598 18.64 12.37 23.14
C VAL A 598 18.66 11.43 21.94
N VAL A 599 17.51 10.99 21.42
CA VAL A 599 17.46 10.17 20.19
C VAL A 599 17.93 10.98 18.98
N ILE A 600 17.49 12.23 18.83
CA ILE A 600 17.97 13.13 17.76
C ILE A 600 19.47 13.39 17.92
N ALA A 601 19.97 13.65 19.12
CA ALA A 601 21.40 13.83 19.38
C ALA A 601 22.22 12.56 19.09
N ALA A 602 21.71 11.38 19.46
CA ALA A 602 22.35 10.10 19.12
C ALA A 602 22.35 9.86 17.60
N THR A 603 21.27 10.19 16.90
CA THR A 603 21.18 10.11 15.43
C THR A 603 22.08 11.16 14.74
N ILE A 604 22.23 12.36 15.29
CA ILE A 604 23.17 13.39 14.83
C ILE A 604 24.60 12.98 15.14
N ILE A 605 24.89 12.35 16.28
CA ILE A 605 26.22 11.83 16.60
C ILE A 605 26.57 10.63 15.71
N LEU A 606 25.63 9.72 15.46
CA LEU A 606 25.81 8.61 14.51
C LEU A 606 25.99 9.12 13.08
N ASN A 607 25.21 10.11 12.63
CA ASN A 607 25.43 10.79 11.35
C ASN A 607 26.75 11.55 11.32
N CYS A 608 27.16 12.23 12.40
CA CYS A 608 28.46 12.91 12.48
C CYS A 608 29.63 11.93 12.55
N VAL A 609 29.45 10.73 13.12
CA VAL A 609 30.45 9.64 13.12
C VAL A 609 30.47 8.94 11.76
N TYR A 610 29.32 8.78 11.10
CA TYR A 610 29.20 8.30 9.72
C TYR A 610 29.86 9.27 8.75
N PHE A 611 29.55 10.57 8.82
CA PHE A 611 30.21 11.62 8.04
C PHE A 611 31.67 11.84 8.45
N ARG A 612 32.09 11.63 9.70
CA ARG A 612 33.52 11.60 10.07
C ARG A 612 34.24 10.34 9.60
N ARG A 613 33.56 9.20 9.48
CA ARG A 613 34.10 8.00 8.80
C ARG A 613 34.18 8.22 7.31
N SER A 614 33.15 8.76 6.66
CA SER A 614 33.16 9.18 5.25
C SER A 614 34.30 10.15 5.01
N ARG A 615 34.38 11.27 5.76
CA ARG A 615 35.51 12.22 5.68
C ARG A 615 36.87 11.63 6.08
N ARG A 616 36.95 10.50 6.78
CA ARG A 616 38.23 9.76 6.98
C ARG A 616 38.57 8.87 5.79
N TYR A 617 37.58 8.27 5.14
CA TYR A 617 37.76 7.57 3.86
C TYR A 617 38.12 8.56 2.74
N ASP A 618 37.39 9.67 2.61
CA ASP A 618 37.68 10.77 1.68
C ASP A 618 39.00 11.47 2.05
N GLY A 619 39.31 11.62 3.34
CA GLY A 619 40.59 12.19 3.80
C GLY A 619 41.80 11.27 3.58
N GLN A 620 41.62 9.95 3.63
CA GLN A 620 42.65 9.00 3.19
C GLN A 620 42.76 8.96 1.66
N PHE A 621 41.64 9.07 0.92
CA PHE A 621 41.67 9.20 -0.54
C PHE A 621 42.29 10.53 -1.00
N SER A 622 42.11 11.61 -0.25
CA SER A 622 42.70 12.93 -0.50
C SER A 622 44.21 12.91 -0.23
N ARG A 623 44.65 12.34 0.90
CA ARG A 623 46.10 12.18 1.16
C ARG A 623 46.77 11.18 0.22
N LEU A 624 46.06 10.17 -0.28
CA LEU A 624 46.53 9.28 -1.36
C LEU A 624 46.42 9.90 -2.77
N LYS A 625 45.80 11.08 -2.90
CA LYS A 625 45.84 11.93 -4.10
C LYS A 625 46.98 12.95 -4.02
N GLU A 626 47.15 13.62 -2.88
CA GLU A 626 48.22 14.60 -2.62
C GLU A 626 49.61 13.93 -2.55
N SER A 627 49.76 12.77 -1.89
CA SER A 627 51.05 12.03 -1.96
C SER A 627 51.31 11.37 -3.32
N ARG A 628 50.48 11.65 -4.33
CA ARG A 628 50.62 11.16 -5.70
C ARG A 628 50.70 12.30 -6.73
N SER A 629 50.72 13.56 -6.28
CA SER A 629 51.01 14.75 -7.11
C SER A 629 52.46 15.24 -6.99
N ASP A 630 53.15 14.94 -5.89
CA ASP A 630 54.39 15.66 -5.53
C ASP A 630 55.70 14.90 -5.87
N GLU A 631 55.66 13.63 -6.27
CA GLU A 631 56.85 12.88 -6.70
C GLU A 631 56.70 12.32 -8.12
N ASN A 632 56.98 13.19 -9.10
CA ASN A 632 57.59 12.78 -10.37
C ASN A 632 58.42 13.93 -10.97
N MET A 633 59.34 14.45 -10.17
CA MET A 633 60.50 15.18 -10.66
C MET A 633 61.75 14.67 -9.93
N GLU A 634 62.86 14.60 -10.68
CA GLU A 634 64.20 14.16 -10.26
C GLU A 634 64.50 12.65 -10.17
N ALA A 635 65.74 12.34 -10.54
CA ALA A 635 66.16 11.11 -11.18
C ALA A 635 67.14 10.27 -10.34
N THR A 636 67.27 8.99 -10.71
CA THR A 636 68.46 8.11 -10.56
C THR A 636 69.04 7.79 -9.17
N GLY A 637 69.11 6.49 -8.79
CA GLY A 637 70.07 6.05 -7.75
C GLY A 637 69.94 4.63 -7.15
N LYS A 638 70.67 3.65 -7.72
CA LYS A 638 71.31 2.46 -7.10
C LYS A 638 70.64 1.63 -5.95
N HIS A 639 70.37 0.36 -6.27
CA HIS A 639 70.68 -0.91 -5.55
C HIS A 639 70.58 -1.11 -4.00
N HIS A 640 69.98 -2.28 -3.68
CA HIS A 640 70.29 -3.28 -2.61
C HIS A 640 69.57 -3.29 -1.23
N SER A 641 68.63 -4.25 -1.15
CA SER A 641 68.61 -5.40 -0.21
C SER A 641 67.95 -5.32 1.19
N SER A 642 67.42 -6.50 1.56
CA SER A 642 66.97 -6.99 2.88
C SER A 642 65.54 -6.67 3.35
N SER A 643 64.85 -7.76 3.74
CA SER A 643 63.57 -7.85 4.46
C SER A 643 63.87 -8.64 5.75
N PRO A 644 63.30 -8.30 6.93
CA PRO A 644 61.99 -8.83 7.37
C PRO A 644 61.11 -7.76 8.04
N SER A 645 59.83 -7.96 8.40
CA SER A 645 58.80 -8.98 8.10
C SER A 645 57.43 -8.45 8.58
N SER A 646 56.30 -8.97 8.08
CA SER A 646 54.94 -8.50 8.45
C SER A 646 54.01 -9.60 9.02
N PRO A 647 53.04 -9.26 9.91
CA PRO A 647 52.24 -10.26 10.63
C PRO A 647 50.97 -10.75 9.90
N TRP A 648 50.31 -11.72 10.54
CA TRP A 648 49.30 -12.69 10.09
C TRP A 648 47.92 -12.18 9.61
N TRP A 649 47.76 -10.93 9.18
CA TRP A 649 46.44 -10.39 8.77
C TRP A 649 46.40 -9.69 7.40
N ASP A 650 47.33 -10.01 6.48
CA ASP A 650 47.24 -9.53 5.10
C ASP A 650 46.26 -10.38 4.26
N VAL A 651 45.08 -9.81 3.99
CA VAL A 651 44.04 -10.41 3.13
C VAL A 651 43.91 -9.64 1.81
N ARG A 652 45.04 -9.40 1.13
CA ARG A 652 45.08 -9.05 -0.31
C ARG A 652 45.48 -10.24 -1.19
N GLY A 653 44.73 -11.34 -1.06
CA GLY A 653 45.00 -12.59 -1.78
C GLY A 653 43.91 -13.08 -2.74
N TRP A 654 42.69 -12.52 -2.70
CA TRP A 654 41.55 -13.05 -3.49
C TRP A 654 40.99 -12.00 -4.46
N MET A 655 40.66 -12.46 -5.67
CA MET A 655 40.19 -11.71 -6.85
C MET A 655 41.23 -10.81 -7.55
N ARG A 656 42.18 -11.45 -8.24
CA ARG A 656 42.79 -10.88 -9.46
C ARG A 656 42.77 -11.89 -10.60
N ASN A 657 41.71 -11.80 -11.40
CA ASN A 657 41.43 -12.29 -12.75
C ASN A 657 39.93 -11.97 -12.92
N GLU A 658 39.42 -11.32 -13.98
CA GLU A 658 39.83 -11.33 -15.39
C GLU A 658 39.88 -9.90 -16.00
N LYS A 659 40.20 -9.79 -17.30
CA LYS A 659 40.12 -8.53 -18.08
C LYS A 659 38.71 -8.38 -18.69
N PRO A 660 38.19 -7.14 -18.82
CA PRO A 660 38.09 -6.53 -20.16
C PRO A 660 38.73 -5.13 -20.19
N MET A 661 39.53 -4.79 -21.20
CA MET A 661 39.13 -4.33 -22.55
C MET A 661 38.55 -2.90 -22.53
N SER A 662 39.33 -1.97 -23.08
CA SER A 662 39.09 -0.52 -23.08
C SER A 662 38.15 -0.06 -24.20
N PRO A 663 37.23 0.89 -23.92
CA PRO A 663 36.82 1.90 -24.87
C PRO A 663 37.74 3.12 -24.77
N ARG A 664 38.22 3.63 -25.91
CA ARG A 664 38.95 4.89 -25.99
C ARG A 664 37.99 6.06 -25.76
N TYR A 665 38.43 7.07 -25.02
CA TYR A 665 37.84 8.41 -25.11
C TYR A 665 38.10 9.01 -26.49
N TYR A 666 37.12 9.75 -27.01
CA TYR A 666 37.40 11.03 -27.67
C TYR A 666 36.38 12.05 -27.23
N SER A 667 36.88 13.16 -26.68
CA SER A 667 36.15 14.40 -26.47
C SER A 667 36.21 15.26 -27.73
N LEU A 668 35.15 16.00 -28.05
CA LEU A 668 35.27 17.23 -28.79
C LEU A 668 34.32 18.29 -28.22
N ALA A 669 34.91 19.38 -27.75
CA ALA A 669 34.26 20.68 -27.64
C ALA A 669 35.18 21.69 -28.33
N ASN A 670 34.58 22.57 -29.15
CA ASN A 670 35.17 23.75 -29.78
C ASN A 670 36.41 23.56 -30.67
N GLN A 671 36.26 23.83 -31.98
CA GLN A 671 36.59 25.18 -32.47
C GLN A 671 36.04 25.49 -33.87
N SER A 672 35.96 26.80 -34.10
CA SER A 672 35.37 27.57 -35.19
C SER A 672 35.94 27.39 -36.60
N ARG A 673 35.06 27.71 -37.57
CA ARG A 673 35.29 28.50 -38.82
C ARG A 673 35.91 27.85 -40.08
N ASP A 674 35.15 28.11 -41.16
CA ASP A 674 35.54 28.51 -42.52
C ASP A 674 36.05 27.50 -43.59
N HIS A 675 35.36 27.58 -44.74
CA HIS A 675 35.79 27.40 -46.14
C HIS A 675 35.71 26.03 -46.88
N TYR A 676 34.73 26.00 -47.81
CA TYR A 676 34.76 25.62 -49.24
C TYR A 676 35.23 24.22 -49.76
N ALA A 677 34.27 23.61 -50.51
CA ALA A 677 34.38 23.03 -51.87
C ALA A 677 34.88 21.58 -52.10
N ASP A 678 34.07 20.86 -52.91
CA ASP A 678 34.40 19.95 -54.03
C ASP A 678 35.31 18.70 -53.80
N GLU A 679 35.22 17.58 -54.54
CA GLU A 679 34.19 17.00 -55.43
C GLU A 679 34.45 15.47 -55.61
N GLN A 680 33.45 14.74 -56.13
CA GLN A 680 33.54 13.57 -57.04
C GLN A 680 34.43 12.30 -56.76
N THR A 681 33.72 11.21 -56.43
CA THR A 681 33.59 9.90 -57.17
C THR A 681 34.75 9.04 -57.73
N THR A 682 34.42 7.74 -57.85
CA THR A 682 35.03 6.57 -58.58
C THR A 682 36.13 5.80 -57.85
N LEU A 683 36.12 4.46 -57.65
CA LEU A 683 35.71 3.22 -58.38
C LEU A 683 36.83 2.54 -59.18
N MET A 684 37.10 1.25 -58.83
CA MET A 684 37.74 0.21 -59.66
C MET A 684 39.26 0.39 -59.99
N GLU A 685 40.10 -0.64 -60.21
CA GLU A 685 40.04 -2.11 -60.09
C GLU A 685 41.49 -2.72 -60.13
N TRP A 686 41.72 -3.89 -59.51
CA TRP A 686 42.70 -4.96 -59.91
C TRP A 686 44.23 -4.62 -59.82
N GLN A 687 45.21 -5.53 -59.69
CA GLN A 687 45.25 -7.01 -59.72
C GLN A 687 46.53 -7.62 -59.05
N GLN A 688 46.44 -8.87 -58.55
CA GLN A 688 47.47 -9.95 -58.46
C GLN A 688 48.85 -9.75 -57.78
N GLY A 689 49.44 -10.76 -57.11
CA GLY A 689 48.94 -12.12 -56.81
C GLY A 689 49.96 -13.11 -56.18
N HIS A 690 49.47 -14.32 -55.85
CA HIS A 690 50.18 -15.60 -55.59
C HIS A 690 51.05 -15.73 -54.30
N SER A 691 51.19 -16.88 -53.60
CA SER A 691 50.63 -18.25 -53.80
C SER A 691 50.64 -19.18 -52.55
N ARG A 692 49.45 -19.73 -52.23
CA ARG A 692 49.07 -21.17 -52.00
C ARG A 692 49.78 -22.13 -50.99
N ARG A 693 48.98 -22.62 -50.01
CA ARG A 693 48.65 -24.05 -49.67
C ARG A 693 47.34 -24.04 -48.81
N ARG A 694 46.12 -24.25 -49.35
CA ARG A 694 45.33 -25.51 -49.50
C ARG A 694 45.30 -26.41 -48.23
N SER A 695 44.16 -26.87 -47.67
CA SER A 695 42.73 -26.80 -48.08
C SER A 695 41.77 -26.97 -46.88
N GLN A 696 40.55 -26.42 -46.95
CA GLN A 696 39.42 -26.65 -46.02
C GLN A 696 38.71 -28.00 -46.28
N PRO A 697 37.68 -28.35 -45.46
CA PRO A 697 36.33 -28.32 -46.05
C PRO A 697 35.22 -27.63 -45.22
N VAL A 698 34.33 -27.03 -46.00
CA VAL A 698 32.97 -26.45 -45.76
C VAL A 698 32.12 -27.01 -44.60
N HIS A 699 31.64 -26.10 -43.75
CA HIS A 699 30.28 -25.96 -43.15
C HIS A 699 30.28 -24.65 -42.33
N SER A 700 29.22 -23.85 -42.18
CA SER A 700 27.86 -23.84 -42.76
C SER A 700 27.25 -22.43 -42.63
N GLU A 701 26.14 -22.14 -43.30
CA GLU A 701 25.39 -20.86 -43.25
C GLU A 701 24.65 -20.61 -41.91
N ALA A 702 25.10 -21.23 -40.80
CA ALA A 702 24.39 -21.23 -39.52
C ALA A 702 24.65 -19.97 -38.66
N GLU A 703 25.84 -19.37 -38.71
CA GLU A 703 26.21 -18.26 -37.80
C GLU A 703 25.48 -16.94 -38.13
N VAL A 704 25.19 -16.67 -39.40
CA VAL A 704 24.51 -15.42 -39.81
C VAL A 704 23.03 -15.40 -39.41
N MET A 705 22.36 -16.57 -39.40
CA MET A 705 20.99 -16.68 -38.89
C MET A 705 20.90 -16.71 -37.35
N GLY A 706 21.97 -17.05 -36.64
CA GLY A 706 22.00 -16.98 -35.17
C GLY A 706 21.89 -15.53 -34.67
N TYR A 707 22.68 -14.62 -35.24
CA TYR A 707 22.78 -13.24 -34.75
C TYR A 707 21.50 -12.42 -34.95
N GLN A 708 20.73 -12.69 -36.02
CA GLN A 708 19.42 -12.06 -36.25
C GLN A 708 18.28 -12.66 -35.40
N ARG A 709 18.47 -13.85 -34.82
CA ARG A 709 17.49 -14.51 -33.94
C ARG A 709 17.59 -13.99 -32.51
N ASP A 710 18.82 -13.80 -32.03
CA ASP A 710 19.11 -13.23 -30.70
C ASP A 710 18.60 -11.78 -30.54
N GLN A 711 18.63 -10.96 -31.60
CA GLN A 711 18.07 -9.60 -31.53
C GLN A 711 16.55 -9.61 -31.42
N ARG A 712 15.84 -10.40 -32.25
CA ARG A 712 14.36 -10.50 -32.16
C ARG A 712 13.88 -11.11 -30.84
N GLN A 713 14.64 -12.03 -30.23
CA GLN A 713 14.26 -12.60 -28.93
C GLN A 713 14.43 -11.62 -27.76
N ARG A 714 15.30 -10.60 -27.88
CA ARG A 714 15.41 -9.53 -26.86
C ARG A 714 14.28 -8.50 -26.94
N GLU A 715 13.72 -8.27 -28.12
CA GLU A 715 12.58 -7.34 -28.30
C GLU A 715 11.24 -7.95 -27.83
N MET A 716 11.13 -9.28 -27.71
CA MET A 716 9.90 -9.97 -27.27
C MET A 716 9.82 -10.28 -25.77
N SER A 717 10.80 -9.88 -24.95
CA SER A 717 10.70 -10.07 -23.49
C SER A 717 9.76 -9.02 -22.88
N PRO A 718 8.65 -9.40 -22.21
CA PRO A 718 7.72 -8.44 -21.64
C PRO A 718 8.41 -7.57 -20.57
N PRO A 719 8.00 -6.30 -20.41
CA PRO A 719 8.61 -5.40 -19.44
C PRO A 719 8.53 -5.99 -18.03
N LYS A 720 9.63 -5.91 -17.27
CA LYS A 720 9.69 -6.42 -15.90
C LYS A 720 8.54 -5.81 -15.09
N PRO A 721 7.69 -6.62 -14.43
CA PRO A 721 6.52 -6.11 -13.73
C PRO A 721 6.93 -5.10 -12.66
N LEU A 722 6.15 -4.03 -12.56
CA LEU A 722 6.36 -2.95 -11.60
C LEU A 722 6.55 -3.49 -10.17
N PRO A 723 7.35 -2.82 -9.32
CA PRO A 723 7.55 -3.23 -7.94
C PRO A 723 6.22 -3.15 -7.19
N VAL A 724 5.59 -4.32 -7.00
CA VAL A 724 4.40 -4.57 -6.18
C VAL A 724 4.40 -3.64 -4.97
N THR A 725 3.33 -2.88 -4.76
CA THR A 725 3.16 -1.91 -3.65
C THR A 725 2.18 -2.43 -2.60
N TRP A 726 2.12 -1.82 -1.41
CA TRP A 726 1.11 -2.17 -0.39
C TRP A 726 -0.33 -1.93 -0.89
N MET A 727 -0.53 -0.91 -1.73
CA MET A 727 -1.82 -0.60 -2.35
C MET A 727 -2.26 -1.63 -3.40
N SER A 728 -1.32 -2.41 -3.97
CA SER A 728 -1.62 -3.48 -4.93
C SER A 728 -1.99 -4.83 -4.30
N LEU A 729 -1.98 -4.96 -2.96
CA LEU A 729 -2.37 -6.22 -2.31
C LEU A 729 -3.86 -6.53 -2.50
N PRO A 730 -4.24 -7.77 -2.91
CA PRO A 730 -5.63 -8.20 -3.01
C PRO A 730 -6.25 -8.44 -1.62
N ARG A 731 -7.59 -8.42 -1.55
CA ARG A 731 -8.38 -8.76 -0.34
C ARG A 731 -7.93 -8.03 0.94
N LYS A 732 -7.69 -6.71 0.84
CA LYS A 732 -7.17 -5.85 1.92
C LYS A 732 -7.95 -5.93 3.24
N SER A 733 -9.28 -6.06 3.18
CA SER A 733 -10.16 -6.22 4.35
C SER A 733 -9.86 -7.50 5.12
N GLN A 734 -9.81 -8.65 4.44
CA GLN A 734 -9.44 -9.95 5.03
C GLN A 734 -8.03 -9.89 5.65
N LEU A 735 -7.06 -9.29 4.93
CA LEU A 735 -5.69 -9.10 5.43
C LEU A 735 -5.61 -8.17 6.66
N LEU A 736 -6.46 -7.14 6.75
CA LEU A 736 -6.53 -6.25 7.90
C LEU A 736 -7.09 -6.97 9.15
N VAL A 737 -8.15 -7.77 9.00
CA VAL A 737 -8.69 -8.56 10.13
C VAL A 737 -7.64 -9.56 10.62
N LEU A 738 -6.93 -10.25 9.72
CA LEU A 738 -5.82 -11.15 10.06
C LEU A 738 -4.65 -10.42 10.75
N CYS A 739 -4.36 -9.17 10.35
CA CYS A 739 -3.40 -8.31 11.03
C CYS A 739 -3.82 -8.00 12.49
N LEU A 740 -5.08 -7.60 12.69
CA LEU A 740 -5.63 -7.30 14.03
C LEU A 740 -5.60 -8.55 14.93
N CYS A 741 -5.94 -9.73 14.41
CA CYS A 741 -5.77 -11.00 15.11
C CYS A 741 -4.33 -11.20 15.57
N ARG A 742 -3.36 -10.92 14.69
CA ARG A 742 -1.93 -11.07 15.00
C ARG A 742 -1.45 -10.09 16.06
N VAL A 743 -1.94 -8.84 16.03
CA VAL A 743 -1.64 -7.82 17.05
C VAL A 743 -2.14 -8.29 18.42
N PHE A 744 -3.43 -8.58 18.57
CA PHE A 744 -4.00 -8.88 19.90
C PHE A 744 -3.50 -10.20 20.50
N ASP A 745 -3.26 -11.23 19.67
CA ASP A 745 -2.65 -12.49 20.10
C ASP A 745 -1.27 -12.28 20.74
N PHE A 746 -0.42 -11.43 20.15
CA PHE A 746 0.86 -11.07 20.75
C PHE A 746 0.73 -10.08 21.90
N LEU A 747 -0.27 -9.20 21.89
CA LEU A 747 -0.44 -8.12 22.87
C LEU A 747 -0.68 -8.68 24.27
N GLN A 748 -1.47 -9.76 24.42
CA GLN A 748 -1.66 -10.41 25.73
C GLN A 748 -0.37 -11.04 26.28
N VAL A 749 0.48 -11.61 25.43
CA VAL A 749 1.78 -12.16 25.85
C VAL A 749 2.70 -11.04 26.32
N ALA A 750 2.83 -9.98 25.52
CA ALA A 750 3.69 -8.83 25.81
C ALA A 750 3.16 -7.96 26.98
N SER A 751 1.86 -8.01 27.27
CA SER A 751 1.24 -7.32 28.38
C SER A 751 1.50 -8.01 29.72
N LEU A 752 1.27 -9.34 29.80
CA LEU A 752 1.56 -10.14 30.99
C LEU A 752 3.03 -10.03 31.40
N GLN A 753 3.93 -9.99 30.41
CA GLN A 753 5.36 -9.80 30.57
C GLN A 753 5.76 -8.60 31.45
N ALA A 754 5.08 -7.45 31.34
CA ALA A 754 5.47 -6.23 32.05
C ALA A 754 5.27 -6.26 33.58
N TYR A 755 4.45 -7.18 34.10
CA TYR A 755 4.14 -7.27 35.52
C TYR A 755 4.22 -8.70 36.10
N MET A 756 4.57 -9.71 35.28
CA MET A 756 4.62 -11.13 35.66
C MET A 756 5.39 -11.40 36.97
N PHE A 757 6.56 -10.78 37.14
CA PHE A 757 7.39 -10.90 38.34
C PHE A 757 6.62 -10.47 39.61
N TYR A 758 5.95 -9.33 39.53
CA TYR A 758 5.17 -8.76 40.63
C TYR A 758 3.86 -9.53 40.88
N GLN A 759 3.23 -10.10 39.85
CA GLN A 759 2.09 -11.00 40.02
C GLN A 759 2.49 -12.27 40.78
N LEU A 760 3.62 -12.89 40.42
CA LEU A 760 4.12 -14.08 41.10
C LEU A 760 4.48 -13.77 42.57
N LYS A 761 5.16 -12.66 42.83
CA LYS A 761 5.45 -12.20 44.20
C LYS A 761 4.18 -11.95 45.02
N SER A 762 3.09 -11.48 44.39
CA SER A 762 1.81 -11.30 45.09
C SER A 762 1.05 -12.59 45.42
N PHE A 763 1.45 -13.74 44.85
CA PHE A 763 0.88 -15.04 45.24
C PHE A 763 1.53 -15.59 46.51
N ASP A 764 2.83 -15.36 46.69
CA ASP A 764 3.60 -15.77 47.87
C ASP A 764 4.83 -14.85 48.03
N ASP A 765 4.76 -13.92 48.99
CA ASP A 765 5.83 -12.96 49.30
C ASP A 765 6.95 -13.59 50.15
N THR A 766 6.81 -14.87 50.56
CA THR A 766 7.86 -15.60 51.29
C THR A 766 8.91 -16.23 50.37
N LEU A 767 8.64 -16.31 49.07
CA LEU A 767 9.54 -16.87 48.07
C LEU A 767 10.71 -15.93 47.77
N SER A 768 11.90 -16.51 47.58
CA SER A 768 13.07 -15.75 47.15
C SER A 768 12.93 -15.27 45.70
N ASP A 769 13.58 -14.15 45.36
CA ASP A 769 13.57 -13.62 43.98
C ASP A 769 14.16 -14.64 42.96
N SER A 770 14.99 -15.59 43.42
CA SER A 770 15.48 -16.74 42.64
C SER A 770 14.39 -17.75 42.29
N GLU A 771 13.53 -18.09 43.25
CA GLU A 771 12.38 -18.97 43.03
C GLU A 771 11.34 -18.30 42.15
N ILE A 772 11.06 -17.01 42.37
CA ILE A 772 10.17 -16.19 41.54
C ILE A 772 10.70 -16.10 40.10
N SER A 773 12.01 -15.93 39.89
CA SER A 773 12.66 -15.99 38.57
C SER A 773 12.44 -17.34 37.86
N THR A 774 12.56 -18.44 38.61
CA THR A 774 12.35 -19.78 38.07
C THR A 774 10.88 -20.02 37.72
N GLN A 775 9.95 -19.59 38.58
CA GLN A 775 8.51 -19.64 38.33
C GLN A 775 8.11 -18.78 37.11
N ALA A 776 8.69 -17.60 36.93
CA ALA A 776 8.46 -16.75 35.76
C ALA A 776 8.88 -17.43 34.45
N GLY A 777 10.06 -18.07 34.43
CA GLY A 777 10.52 -18.86 33.29
C GLY A 777 9.56 -20.03 32.96
N ILE A 778 9.07 -20.73 33.98
CA ILE A 778 8.08 -21.82 33.83
C ILE A 778 6.74 -21.27 33.32
N LEU A 779 6.21 -20.17 33.89
CA LEU A 779 4.92 -19.58 33.50
C LEU A 779 4.94 -19.04 32.05
N GLN A 780 6.08 -18.49 31.63
CA GLN A 780 6.29 -18.04 30.25
C GLN A 780 6.45 -19.23 29.28
N GLY A 781 7.14 -20.30 29.69
CA GLY A 781 7.32 -21.51 28.90
C GLY A 781 6.06 -22.38 28.78
N ALA A 782 5.21 -22.43 29.81
CA ALA A 782 4.01 -23.29 29.86
C ALA A 782 3.03 -23.02 28.69
N PHE A 783 2.84 -21.75 28.33
CA PHE A 783 2.03 -21.36 27.17
C PHE A 783 2.59 -21.92 25.86
N THR A 784 3.91 -21.76 25.61
CA THR A 784 4.51 -22.22 24.35
C THR A 784 4.71 -23.75 24.32
N ALA A 785 4.90 -24.39 25.47
CA ALA A 785 4.95 -25.86 25.60
C ALA A 785 3.62 -26.49 25.18
N ALA A 786 2.51 -25.96 25.69
CA ALA A 786 1.18 -26.41 25.35
C ALA A 786 0.86 -26.14 23.86
N GLN A 787 1.20 -24.95 23.36
CA GLN A 787 1.06 -24.59 21.93
C GLN A 787 1.86 -25.52 21.01
N PHE A 788 3.08 -25.91 21.39
CA PHE A 788 3.89 -26.87 20.63
C PHE A 788 3.22 -28.26 20.57
N ALA A 789 2.70 -28.75 21.69
CA ALA A 789 2.03 -30.05 21.76
C ALA A 789 0.74 -30.11 20.93
N THR A 790 -0.01 -29.01 20.83
CA THR A 790 -1.32 -28.98 20.13
C THR A 790 -1.28 -28.39 18.72
N ALA A 791 -0.17 -27.79 18.27
CA ALA A 791 -0.05 -27.20 16.94
C ALA A 791 -0.37 -28.17 15.79
N ILE A 792 0.09 -29.43 15.87
CA ILE A 792 -0.19 -30.46 14.84
C ILE A 792 -1.68 -30.88 14.85
N PRO A 793 -2.30 -31.23 16.00
CA PRO A 793 -3.74 -31.40 16.10
C PRO A 793 -4.56 -30.23 15.54
N TRP A 794 -4.22 -28.98 15.86
CA TRP A 794 -4.95 -27.81 15.35
C TRP A 794 -4.75 -27.56 13.85
N GLY A 795 -3.56 -27.84 13.30
CA GLY A 795 -3.34 -27.84 11.86
C GLY A 795 -4.25 -28.87 11.16
N ARG A 796 -4.26 -30.11 11.65
CA ARG A 796 -5.13 -31.17 11.14
C ARG A 796 -6.62 -30.86 11.29
N ALA A 797 -7.04 -30.23 12.38
CA ALA A 797 -8.41 -29.77 12.55
C ALA A 797 -8.74 -28.65 11.55
N ALA A 798 -7.84 -27.70 11.33
CA ALA A 798 -8.06 -26.62 10.37
C ALA A 798 -8.12 -27.11 8.91
N ASP A 799 -7.41 -28.21 8.60
CA ASP A 799 -7.45 -28.94 7.32
C ASP A 799 -8.60 -29.95 7.20
N ALA A 800 -9.31 -30.26 8.29
CA ALA A 800 -10.43 -31.18 8.26
C ALA A 800 -11.74 -30.50 7.81
N GLU A 801 -12.58 -31.23 7.08
CA GLU A 801 -13.84 -30.72 6.51
C GLU A 801 -14.91 -30.32 7.54
N TRP A 802 -14.71 -30.72 8.80
CA TRP A 802 -15.53 -30.32 9.95
C TRP A 802 -14.95 -29.10 10.70
N GLY A 803 -13.67 -28.78 10.49
CA GLY A 803 -12.93 -27.83 11.33
C GLY A 803 -12.61 -26.50 10.65
N GLY A 804 -12.10 -26.46 9.42
CA GLY A 804 -11.85 -25.21 8.68
C GLY A 804 -10.85 -24.22 9.33
N ARG A 805 -10.38 -23.20 8.57
CA ARG A 805 -9.43 -22.22 9.12
C ARG A 805 -10.14 -21.22 10.04
N ARG A 806 -11.32 -20.74 9.66
CA ARG A 806 -12.07 -19.69 10.38
C ARG A 806 -12.55 -20.19 11.73
N PHE A 807 -13.10 -21.41 11.82
CA PHE A 807 -13.56 -21.96 13.10
C PHE A 807 -12.40 -22.25 14.05
N VAL A 808 -11.30 -22.88 13.59
CA VAL A 808 -10.15 -23.10 14.49
C VAL A 808 -9.51 -21.78 14.93
N LEU A 809 -9.48 -20.74 14.07
CA LEU A 809 -9.08 -19.39 14.47
C LEU A 809 -10.00 -18.80 15.54
N LEU A 810 -11.34 -18.92 15.40
CA LEU A 810 -12.31 -18.47 16.40
C LEU A 810 -12.15 -19.17 17.74
N VAL A 811 -12.02 -20.50 17.73
CA VAL A 811 -11.76 -21.30 18.93
C VAL A 811 -10.45 -20.87 19.60
N GLY A 812 -9.40 -20.62 18.80
CA GLY A 812 -8.13 -20.06 19.27
C GLY A 812 -8.25 -18.71 19.96
N LEU A 813 -8.99 -17.77 19.36
CA LEU A 813 -9.21 -16.43 19.92
C LEU A 813 -10.05 -16.47 21.20
N ILE A 814 -11.17 -17.20 21.19
CA ILE A 814 -12.07 -17.33 22.35
C ILE A 814 -11.40 -18.08 23.50
N GLY A 815 -10.71 -19.19 23.22
CA GLY A 815 -9.96 -19.94 24.24
C GLY A 815 -8.82 -19.11 24.86
N THR A 816 -8.14 -18.29 24.06
CA THR A 816 -7.13 -17.34 24.57
C THR A 816 -7.77 -16.21 25.39
N ALA A 817 -8.97 -15.74 25.04
CA ALA A 817 -9.72 -14.79 25.87
C ALA A 817 -10.09 -15.42 27.23
N VAL A 818 -10.63 -16.64 27.26
CA VAL A 818 -10.94 -17.37 28.50
C VAL A 818 -9.68 -17.61 29.34
N SER A 819 -8.54 -17.91 28.71
CA SER A 819 -7.24 -17.98 29.38
C SER A 819 -6.84 -16.65 30.03
N CYS A 820 -7.00 -15.51 29.33
CA CYS A 820 -6.75 -14.18 29.91
C CYS A 820 -7.64 -13.95 31.14
N LEU A 821 -8.93 -14.26 31.05
CA LEU A 821 -9.88 -14.13 32.18
C LEU A 821 -9.46 -15.00 33.39
N GLY A 822 -8.99 -16.23 33.13
CA GLY A 822 -8.48 -17.12 34.17
C GLY A 822 -7.18 -16.64 34.83
N VAL A 823 -6.26 -16.05 34.06
CA VAL A 823 -5.02 -15.43 34.58
C VAL A 823 -5.30 -14.10 35.30
N ALA A 824 -6.39 -13.39 34.96
CA ALA A 824 -6.80 -12.16 35.65
C ALA A 824 -7.18 -12.43 37.12
N PHE A 825 -7.84 -13.56 37.39
CA PHE A 825 -8.38 -13.93 38.70
C PHE A 825 -7.65 -15.13 39.34
N SER A 826 -6.47 -15.50 38.86
CA SER A 826 -5.64 -16.51 39.52
C SER A 826 -5.10 -15.97 40.85
N SER A 827 -5.12 -16.81 41.89
CA SER A 827 -4.58 -16.49 43.23
C SER A 827 -3.40 -17.40 43.63
N SER A 828 -2.85 -18.18 42.70
CA SER A 828 -1.68 -19.02 42.93
C SER A 828 -0.91 -19.31 41.65
N PHE A 829 0.38 -19.62 41.79
CA PHE A 829 1.25 -20.01 40.68
C PHE A 829 0.66 -21.16 39.85
N THR A 830 0.17 -22.23 40.51
CA THR A 830 -0.42 -23.39 39.82
C THR A 830 -1.65 -23.00 38.99
N GLN A 831 -2.53 -22.14 39.51
CA GLN A 831 -3.69 -21.65 38.74
C GLN A 831 -3.25 -20.85 37.50
N ALA A 832 -2.26 -19.96 37.66
CA ALA A 832 -1.73 -19.18 36.54
C ALA A 832 -1.09 -20.07 35.47
N VAL A 833 -0.32 -21.10 35.87
CA VAL A 833 0.27 -22.10 34.96
C VAL A 833 -0.80 -22.91 34.24
N VAL A 834 -1.85 -23.36 34.93
CA VAL A 834 -2.97 -24.09 34.32
C VAL A 834 -3.68 -23.22 33.28
N TRP A 835 -4.05 -21.99 33.61
CA TRP A 835 -4.72 -21.09 32.66
C TRP A 835 -3.82 -20.69 31.48
N ARG A 836 -2.52 -20.49 31.70
CA ARG A 836 -1.55 -20.28 30.62
C ARG A 836 -1.34 -21.50 29.73
N SER A 837 -1.33 -22.70 30.30
CA SER A 837 -1.25 -23.95 29.55
C SER A 837 -2.52 -24.18 28.72
N PHE A 838 -3.70 -23.91 29.26
CA PHE A 838 -4.97 -23.94 28.55
C PHE A 838 -5.00 -22.95 27.37
N GLY A 839 -4.57 -21.70 27.60
CA GLY A 839 -4.44 -20.69 26.54
C GLY A 839 -3.51 -21.15 25.42
N GLY A 840 -2.31 -21.62 25.78
CA GLY A 840 -1.35 -22.17 24.82
C GLY A 840 -1.90 -23.36 24.05
N ALA A 841 -2.53 -24.32 24.75
CA ALA A 841 -3.11 -25.53 24.17
C ALA A 841 -4.18 -25.23 23.12
N ILE A 842 -4.96 -24.16 23.27
CA ILE A 842 -6.02 -23.79 22.32
C ILE A 842 -5.51 -22.82 21.23
N ASN A 843 -4.36 -22.18 21.43
CA ASN A 843 -3.86 -21.16 20.52
C ASN A 843 -3.10 -21.73 19.30
N GLY A 844 -3.86 -22.24 18.32
CA GLY A 844 -3.35 -22.59 16.98
C GLY A 844 -3.22 -21.39 16.01
N THR A 845 -3.51 -20.16 16.48
CA THR A 845 -3.82 -19.00 15.61
C THR A 845 -2.70 -18.64 14.62
N VAL A 846 -1.44 -18.77 15.04
CA VAL A 846 -0.26 -18.32 14.28
C VAL A 846 -0.09 -19.06 12.95
N GLY A 847 -0.23 -20.39 12.98
CA GLY A 847 -0.11 -21.22 11.78
C GLY A 847 -1.28 -20.97 10.82
N ILE A 848 -2.49 -20.82 11.37
CA ILE A 848 -3.72 -20.62 10.61
C ILE A 848 -3.73 -19.24 9.94
N ILE A 849 -3.34 -18.17 10.65
CA ILE A 849 -3.22 -16.84 10.03
C ILE A 849 -2.20 -16.87 8.88
N ARG A 850 -1.09 -17.62 9.03
CA ARG A 850 -0.10 -17.78 7.95
C ARG A 850 -0.67 -18.51 6.73
N THR A 851 -1.45 -19.57 6.91
CA THR A 851 -2.11 -20.26 5.79
C THR A 851 -3.22 -19.42 5.17
N MET A 852 -4.06 -18.75 5.98
CA MET A 852 -5.11 -17.84 5.49
C MET A 852 -4.57 -16.65 4.69
N ILE A 853 -3.39 -16.10 5.05
CA ILE A 853 -2.71 -15.07 4.23
C ILE A 853 -2.29 -15.65 2.87
N ALA A 854 -1.71 -16.85 2.86
CA ALA A 854 -1.27 -17.51 1.62
C ALA A 854 -2.45 -17.89 0.71
N GLU A 855 -3.56 -18.36 1.29
CA GLU A 855 -4.77 -18.78 0.56
C GLU A 855 -5.57 -17.57 0.03
N ASN A 856 -5.60 -16.44 0.75
CA ASN A 856 -6.22 -15.20 0.27
C ASN A 856 -5.38 -14.51 -0.83
N VAL A 857 -4.06 -14.66 -0.82
CA VAL A 857 -3.15 -14.02 -1.77
C VAL A 857 -2.64 -15.06 -2.77
N LYS A 858 -3.46 -15.42 -3.76
CA LYS A 858 -3.15 -16.50 -4.72
C LYS A 858 -1.89 -16.24 -5.56
N GLU A 859 -1.55 -14.99 -5.85
CA GLU A 859 -0.40 -14.64 -6.71
C GLU A 859 0.90 -14.50 -5.92
N LYS A 860 1.92 -15.30 -6.28
CA LYS A 860 3.25 -15.31 -5.65
C LYS A 860 3.92 -13.92 -5.60
N LYS A 861 3.64 -13.03 -6.57
CA LYS A 861 4.21 -11.67 -6.63
C LYS A 861 3.87 -10.81 -5.40
N TYR A 862 2.73 -11.08 -4.76
CA TYR A 862 2.25 -10.35 -3.58
C TYR A 862 2.71 -10.96 -2.25
N HIS A 863 3.18 -12.22 -2.23
CA HIS A 863 3.52 -12.97 -1.01
C HIS A 863 4.56 -12.25 -0.15
N SER A 864 5.61 -11.68 -0.76
CA SER A 864 6.70 -11.00 -0.05
C SER A 864 6.22 -9.84 0.82
N ARG A 865 5.16 -9.12 0.41
CA ARG A 865 4.53 -8.06 1.23
C ARG A 865 3.43 -8.60 2.13
N ALA A 866 2.62 -9.55 1.66
CA ALA A 866 1.55 -10.13 2.47
C ALA A 866 2.08 -10.80 3.75
N PHE A 867 3.20 -11.53 3.68
CA PHE A 867 3.81 -12.15 4.86
C PHE A 867 4.46 -11.15 5.84
N LEU A 868 4.78 -9.91 5.42
CA LEU A 868 5.29 -8.86 6.32
C LEU A 868 4.22 -8.35 7.30
N ILE A 869 2.93 -8.66 7.10
CA ILE A 869 1.86 -8.40 8.07
C ILE A 869 2.16 -9.09 9.41
N LEU A 870 2.74 -10.30 9.40
CA LEU A 870 3.06 -11.07 10.61
C LEU A 870 4.07 -10.35 11.55
N PRO A 871 5.25 -9.90 11.09
CA PRO A 871 6.17 -9.12 11.93
C PRO A 871 5.68 -7.70 12.25
N ILE A 872 4.87 -7.07 11.38
CA ILE A 872 4.24 -5.77 11.69
C ILE A 872 3.31 -5.92 12.92
N GLY A 873 2.44 -6.93 12.91
CA GLY A 873 1.56 -7.22 14.05
C GLY A 873 2.33 -7.50 15.35
N PHE A 874 3.47 -8.20 15.26
CA PHE A 874 4.37 -8.38 16.40
C PHE A 874 4.89 -7.03 16.95
N ASN A 875 5.43 -6.16 16.09
CA ASN A 875 6.07 -4.91 16.53
C ASN A 875 5.05 -3.96 17.19
N ILE A 876 3.81 -3.90 16.67
CA ILE A 876 2.71 -3.15 17.29
C ILE A 876 2.37 -3.71 18.68
N ALA A 877 2.30 -5.04 18.82
CA ALA A 877 2.07 -5.68 20.11
C ALA A 877 3.20 -5.45 21.13
N ALA A 878 4.46 -5.45 20.68
CA ALA A 878 5.62 -5.14 21.51
C ALA A 878 5.69 -3.66 21.95
N LEU A 879 5.10 -2.75 21.17
CA LEU A 879 4.94 -1.35 21.55
C LEU A 879 3.85 -1.16 22.61
N PHE A 880 2.63 -1.64 22.35
CA PHE A 880 1.47 -1.33 23.20
C PHE A 880 1.24 -2.30 24.35
N GLY A 881 1.56 -3.59 24.18
CA GLY A 881 1.34 -4.63 25.18
C GLY A 881 1.98 -4.32 26.53
N PRO A 882 3.30 -4.06 26.60
CA PRO A 882 3.98 -3.76 27.85
C PRO A 882 3.48 -2.47 28.53
N VAL A 883 3.10 -1.45 27.75
CA VAL A 883 2.51 -0.21 28.27
C VAL A 883 1.16 -0.49 28.93
N ILE A 884 0.27 -1.22 28.26
CA ILE A 884 -1.03 -1.62 28.81
C ILE A 884 -0.85 -2.51 30.05
N GLY A 885 0.14 -3.42 30.01
CA GLY A 885 0.54 -4.26 31.14
C GLY A 885 0.93 -3.45 32.38
N GLY A 886 1.92 -2.58 32.23
CA GLY A 886 2.45 -1.78 33.34
C GLY A 886 1.53 -0.64 33.81
N MET A 887 0.77 -0.01 32.92
CA MET A 887 -0.14 1.09 33.30
C MET A 887 -1.40 0.63 34.03
N LEU A 888 -1.85 -0.61 33.84
CA LEU A 888 -3.06 -1.16 34.47
C LEU A 888 -2.78 -2.07 35.67
N SER A 889 -1.52 -2.46 35.91
CA SER A 889 -1.12 -3.26 37.07
C SER A 889 -1.15 -2.45 38.38
N ASP A 890 -1.61 -3.10 39.46
CA ASP A 890 -1.83 -2.51 40.79
C ASP A 890 -2.50 -1.12 40.74
N PRO A 891 -3.76 -1.03 40.28
CA PRO A 891 -4.46 0.22 40.09
C PRO A 891 -4.82 0.92 41.41
N VAL A 892 -4.88 0.18 42.52
CA VAL A 892 -5.24 0.72 43.86
C VAL A 892 -4.08 1.52 44.42
N THR A 893 -2.86 0.98 44.35
CA THR A 893 -1.64 1.70 44.75
C THR A 893 -1.23 2.76 43.73
N SER A 894 -1.41 2.49 42.43
CA SER A 894 -0.96 3.39 41.36
C SER A 894 -1.89 4.59 41.14
N TYR A 895 -3.20 4.43 41.35
CA TYR A 895 -4.20 5.49 41.18
C TYR A 895 -5.14 5.58 42.41
N PRO A 896 -4.63 5.90 43.61
CA PRO A 896 -5.40 5.89 44.84
C PRO A 896 -6.60 6.86 44.80
N ASN A 897 -6.49 7.97 44.06
CA ASN A 897 -7.58 8.94 43.84
C ASN A 897 -8.78 8.39 43.04
N ILE A 898 -8.63 7.24 42.38
CA ILE A 898 -9.66 6.64 41.49
C ILE A 898 -10.17 5.31 42.06
N PHE A 899 -9.27 4.45 42.56
CA PHE A 899 -9.61 3.09 43.03
C PHE A 899 -9.29 2.83 44.52
N GLY A 900 -8.58 3.74 45.20
CA GLY A 900 -8.19 3.62 46.61
C GLY A 900 -9.30 3.94 47.61
N PRO A 901 -9.01 3.86 48.92
CA PRO A 901 -9.93 4.30 49.97
C PRO A 901 -10.32 5.77 49.82
N ASN A 902 -11.60 6.08 50.06
CA ASN A 902 -12.24 7.40 49.86
C ASN A 902 -12.22 7.93 48.42
N SER A 903 -12.11 7.05 47.42
CA SER A 903 -12.13 7.42 45.99
C SER A 903 -13.48 7.18 45.31
N LEU A 904 -13.65 7.76 44.11
CA LEU A 904 -14.92 7.74 43.35
C LEU A 904 -15.44 6.33 43.06
N PHE A 905 -14.56 5.36 42.76
CA PHE A 905 -14.95 3.98 42.52
C PHE A 905 -14.65 3.06 43.71
N GLY A 906 -13.77 3.47 44.63
CA GLY A 906 -13.36 2.65 45.78
C GLY A 906 -14.25 2.72 47.01
N GLY A 907 -14.98 3.82 47.22
CA GLY A 907 -15.68 4.06 48.48
C GLY A 907 -14.73 4.07 49.69
N ASP A 908 -15.26 3.95 50.91
CA ASP A 908 -14.49 4.08 52.15
C ASP A 908 -13.33 3.07 52.27
N SER A 909 -13.49 1.87 51.68
CA SER A 909 -12.55 0.74 51.81
C SER A 909 -11.62 0.52 50.61
N GLY A 910 -11.81 1.24 49.50
CA GLY A 910 -11.17 0.94 48.22
C GLY A 910 -11.81 -0.24 47.48
N VAL A 911 -11.51 -0.40 46.18
CA VAL A 911 -12.12 -1.45 45.34
C VAL A 911 -11.67 -2.84 45.76
N GLN A 912 -12.48 -3.52 46.58
CA GLN A 912 -12.13 -4.78 47.26
C GLN A 912 -11.61 -5.88 46.35
N TRP A 913 -12.20 -6.05 45.15
CA TRP A 913 -11.75 -7.09 44.22
C TRP A 913 -10.41 -6.74 43.52
N LEU A 914 -10.08 -5.46 43.37
CA LEU A 914 -8.76 -5.03 42.86
C LEU A 914 -7.68 -5.11 43.94
N ILE A 915 -8.04 -4.96 45.22
CA ILE A 915 -7.14 -5.24 46.35
C ILE A 915 -6.82 -6.74 46.39
N LYS A 916 -7.81 -7.61 46.15
CA LYS A 916 -7.62 -9.07 46.10
C LYS A 916 -6.90 -9.54 44.82
N PHE A 917 -7.09 -8.87 43.69
CA PHE A 917 -6.51 -9.22 42.39
C PHE A 917 -5.84 -8.00 41.72
N PRO A 918 -4.70 -7.52 42.24
CA PRO A 918 -4.07 -6.28 41.78
C PRO A 918 -3.61 -6.30 40.31
N TYR A 919 -3.44 -7.49 39.73
CA TYR A 919 -3.00 -7.68 38.34
C TYR A 919 -4.12 -8.13 37.38
N ALA A 920 -5.39 -7.99 37.79
CA ALA A 920 -6.53 -8.39 36.96
C ALA A 920 -6.78 -7.48 35.76
N LEU A 921 -6.69 -6.15 35.92
CA LEU A 921 -7.06 -5.18 34.86
C LEU A 921 -6.28 -5.35 33.54
N PRO A 922 -4.96 -5.59 33.53
CA PRO A 922 -4.23 -5.86 32.28
C PRO A 922 -4.82 -7.04 31.50
N MET A 923 -5.10 -8.18 32.16
CA MET A 923 -5.68 -9.34 31.49
C MET A 923 -7.14 -9.15 31.10
N LEU A 924 -7.93 -8.38 31.88
CA LEU A 924 -9.29 -8.01 31.51
C LEU A 924 -9.32 -7.13 30.26
N ALA A 925 -8.42 -6.17 30.11
CA ALA A 925 -8.27 -5.38 28.89
C ALA A 925 -7.94 -6.28 27.67
N ASN A 926 -7.01 -7.22 27.84
CA ASN A 926 -6.67 -8.21 26.81
C ASN A 926 -7.86 -9.14 26.47
N PHE A 927 -8.64 -9.58 27.46
CA PHE A 927 -9.87 -10.34 27.25
C PHE A 927 -10.84 -9.59 26.32
N PHE A 928 -11.11 -8.30 26.59
CA PHE A 928 -12.00 -7.50 25.74
C PHE A 928 -11.45 -7.34 24.31
N PHE A 929 -10.14 -7.08 24.15
CA PHE A 929 -9.54 -6.99 22.81
C PHE A 929 -9.64 -8.33 22.04
N MET A 930 -9.41 -9.46 22.71
CA MET A 930 -9.54 -10.79 22.09
C MET A 930 -11.00 -11.14 21.76
N VAL A 931 -11.97 -10.75 22.59
CA VAL A 931 -13.41 -10.92 22.30
C VAL A 931 -13.84 -10.05 21.12
N ILE A 932 -13.45 -8.77 21.08
CA ILE A 932 -13.71 -7.89 19.94
C ILE A 932 -13.11 -8.49 18.67
N CYS A 933 -11.88 -8.99 18.73
CA CYS A 933 -11.22 -9.62 17.59
C CYS A 933 -11.94 -10.91 17.16
N ALA A 934 -12.41 -11.74 18.09
CA ALA A 934 -13.22 -12.91 17.79
C ALA A 934 -14.56 -12.54 17.13
N VAL A 935 -15.21 -11.45 17.54
CA VAL A 935 -16.42 -10.92 16.87
C VAL A 935 -16.09 -10.44 15.45
N LEU A 936 -14.98 -9.72 15.25
CA LEU A 936 -14.55 -9.30 13.92
C LEU A 936 -14.28 -10.50 12.99
N VAL A 937 -13.68 -11.57 13.50
CA VAL A 937 -13.50 -12.84 12.74
C VAL A 937 -14.82 -13.57 12.51
N ALA A 938 -15.74 -13.52 13.48
CA ALA A 938 -17.05 -14.16 13.38
C ALA A 938 -17.95 -13.46 12.35
N VAL A 939 -17.80 -12.14 12.15
CA VAL A 939 -18.60 -11.35 11.21
C VAL A 939 -17.91 -11.18 9.84
N PHE A 940 -16.65 -10.75 9.80
CA PHE A 940 -16.01 -10.25 8.57
C PHE A 940 -14.99 -11.19 7.92
N LEU A 941 -14.48 -12.20 8.62
CA LEU A 941 -13.48 -13.12 8.06
C LEU A 941 -14.15 -14.25 7.27
N GLU A 942 -13.77 -14.44 6.02
CA GLU A 942 -14.25 -15.55 5.18
C GLU A 942 -13.52 -16.87 5.52
N GLU A 943 -14.17 -18.01 5.28
CA GLU A 943 -13.48 -19.31 5.31
C GLU A 943 -12.63 -19.50 4.05
N THR A 944 -11.38 -19.91 4.23
CA THR A 944 -10.42 -20.07 3.13
C THR A 944 -10.32 -21.51 2.63
N LEU A 945 -10.57 -22.52 3.48
CA LEU A 945 -10.58 -23.93 3.07
C LEU A 945 -11.76 -24.22 2.14
N GLU A 946 -11.48 -24.73 0.94
CA GLU A 946 -12.52 -24.95 -0.08
C GLU A 946 -13.57 -25.98 0.34
N ALA A 947 -13.19 -27.01 1.12
CA ALA A 947 -14.10 -28.02 1.69
C ALA A 947 -14.99 -27.51 2.84
N CYS A 948 -14.67 -26.34 3.43
CA CYS A 948 -15.44 -25.71 4.51
C CYS A 948 -16.08 -24.37 4.12
N LYS A 949 -15.80 -23.84 2.92
CA LYS A 949 -16.53 -22.69 2.37
C LYS A 949 -18.03 -22.98 2.44
N GLY A 950 -18.80 -21.97 2.84
CA GLY A 950 -20.26 -21.98 2.92
C GLY A 950 -20.89 -23.21 3.59
N LYS A 951 -20.37 -23.63 4.74
CA LYS A 951 -21.16 -24.35 5.75
C LYS A 951 -21.47 -23.33 6.86
N PRO A 952 -22.65 -23.35 7.51
CA PRO A 952 -23.04 -22.29 8.44
C PRO A 952 -22.14 -22.31 9.67
N GLY A 953 -21.16 -21.41 9.67
CA GLY A 953 -20.09 -21.38 10.66
C GLY A 953 -20.61 -21.07 12.07
N LEU A 954 -19.84 -21.48 13.09
CA LEU A 954 -20.22 -21.32 14.49
C LEU A 954 -20.50 -19.86 14.91
N GLY A 955 -20.03 -18.87 14.14
CA GLY A 955 -20.39 -17.46 14.28
C GLY A 955 -21.90 -17.20 14.19
N PHE A 956 -22.62 -17.89 13.28
CA PHE A 956 -24.09 -17.81 13.19
C PHE A 956 -24.77 -18.35 14.45
N TYR A 957 -24.25 -19.47 14.99
CA TYR A 957 -24.71 -20.04 16.26
C TYR A 957 -24.41 -19.14 17.46
N MET A 958 -23.25 -18.46 17.48
CA MET A 958 -22.93 -17.47 18.52
C MET A 958 -23.78 -16.21 18.43
N LEU A 959 -24.10 -15.71 17.23
CA LEU A 959 -25.07 -14.63 17.03
C LEU A 959 -26.47 -15.03 17.56
N LYS A 960 -26.89 -16.27 17.30
CA LYS A 960 -28.15 -16.86 17.81
C LYS A 960 -28.14 -17.10 19.32
N LEU A 961 -26.97 -17.21 19.94
CA LEU A 961 -26.81 -17.30 21.40
C LEU A 961 -26.78 -15.90 22.04
N LEU A 962 -26.09 -14.94 21.44
CA LEU A 962 -26.06 -13.54 21.86
C LEU A 962 -27.43 -12.88 21.76
N SER A 963 -28.21 -13.13 20.69
CA SER A 963 -29.58 -12.63 20.57
C SER A 963 -30.53 -13.22 21.63
N ARG A 964 -30.28 -14.45 22.09
CA ARG A 964 -30.99 -15.06 23.23
C ARG A 964 -30.58 -14.48 24.59
N ILE A 965 -29.34 -14.04 24.75
CA ILE A 965 -28.83 -13.43 26.00
C ILE A 965 -29.25 -11.96 26.12
N LEU A 966 -29.30 -11.23 25.00
CA LEU A 966 -29.68 -9.81 24.95
C LEU A 966 -31.21 -9.57 24.85
N GLY A 967 -32.01 -10.62 24.64
CA GLY A 967 -33.46 -10.54 24.46
C GLY A 967 -34.26 -11.25 25.56
N SER A 968 -34.65 -10.52 26.60
CA SER A 968 -35.73 -10.93 27.52
C SER A 968 -36.95 -10.08 27.24
N GLY A 969 -38.04 -10.66 26.70
CA GLY A 969 -39.23 -9.85 26.45
C GLY A 969 -40.35 -10.35 25.51
N SER A 970 -40.46 -11.63 25.13
CA SER A 970 -41.75 -12.31 24.84
C SER A 970 -41.49 -13.69 24.21
N SER A 971 -42.08 -14.74 24.76
CA SER A 971 -42.04 -16.09 24.20
C SER A 971 -43.41 -16.47 23.66
N ARG A 972 -43.47 -16.91 22.39
CA ARG A 972 -44.55 -17.78 21.91
C ARG A 972 -44.02 -18.88 20.99
N SER A 973 -43.67 -19.98 21.65
CA SER A 973 -43.91 -21.37 21.24
C SER A 973 -44.02 -21.65 19.73
N TYR A 974 -42.97 -22.27 19.18
CA TYR A 974 -43.16 -23.24 18.09
C TYR A 974 -42.75 -24.62 18.61
N SER A 975 -43.71 -25.54 18.60
CA SER A 975 -43.54 -26.92 19.05
C SER A 975 -43.09 -27.80 17.88
N GLN A 976 -42.11 -28.67 18.15
CA GLN A 976 -41.86 -29.99 17.55
C GLN A 976 -42.32 -30.25 16.09
N TYR A 977 -41.37 -30.62 15.23
CA TYR A 977 -41.24 -31.99 14.66
C TYR A 977 -39.80 -32.11 14.13
N SER A 978 -38.93 -32.82 14.85
CA SER A 978 -38.47 -34.19 14.58
C SER A 978 -37.39 -34.28 13.49
N ALA A 979 -36.18 -34.63 13.88
CA ALA A 979 -35.14 -35.00 12.94
C ALA A 979 -35.53 -36.30 12.20
N LEU A 980 -35.55 -36.26 10.87
CA LEU A 980 -35.49 -37.47 10.07
C LEU A 980 -34.06 -38.02 10.17
N THR A 981 -33.93 -39.12 10.89
CA THR A 981 -32.70 -39.91 10.98
C THR A 981 -32.40 -40.52 9.62
N ALA A 982 -31.43 -39.95 8.89
CA ALA A 982 -30.79 -40.66 7.80
C ALA A 982 -30.01 -41.83 8.42
N HIS A 983 -30.38 -43.05 8.05
CA HIS A 983 -29.67 -44.26 8.43
C HIS A 983 -28.28 -44.29 7.77
N ASP A 984 -27.26 -44.60 8.56
CA ASP A 984 -26.06 -45.24 8.03
C ASP A 984 -26.45 -46.66 7.57
N GLU A 985 -26.26 -46.98 6.29
CA GLU A 985 -26.08 -48.36 5.83
C GLU A 985 -24.63 -48.54 5.37
N ASP A 986 -23.78 -48.91 6.34
CA ASP A 986 -22.46 -49.46 6.06
C ASP A 986 -22.58 -50.95 5.72
N GLY A 987 -22.02 -51.36 4.57
CA GLY A 987 -21.56 -52.74 4.37
C GLY A 987 -22.07 -53.48 3.14
N ALA A 988 -21.15 -53.68 2.18
CA ALA A 988 -21.11 -54.87 1.35
C ALA A 988 -19.73 -55.54 1.52
N LEU A 989 -19.72 -56.75 2.08
CA LEU A 989 -18.53 -57.52 2.47
C LEU A 989 -18.55 -58.87 1.76
N LEU A 990 -17.36 -59.39 1.42
CA LEU A 990 -17.08 -60.75 0.91
C LEU A 990 -17.58 -61.02 -0.53
N ASP A 991 -16.74 -61.36 -1.53
CA ASP A 991 -15.62 -62.31 -1.68
C ASP A 991 -16.02 -63.64 -2.34
N SER A 992 -15.17 -64.05 -3.30
CA SER A 992 -15.02 -65.40 -3.87
C SER A 992 -16.17 -66.04 -4.66
N SER A 993 -16.04 -66.02 -5.99
CA SER A 993 -16.06 -67.25 -6.79
C SER A 993 -15.20 -67.13 -8.05
N LYS A 994 -14.49 -68.21 -8.41
CA LYS A 994 -13.57 -68.33 -9.55
C LYS A 994 -14.37 -68.52 -10.86
N ASP A 995 -13.89 -68.18 -12.05
CA ASP A 995 -12.79 -68.82 -12.80
C ASP A 995 -12.48 -68.03 -14.10
N GLY A 996 -11.35 -68.32 -14.77
CA GLY A 996 -11.23 -68.06 -16.22
C GLY A 996 -10.19 -67.04 -16.73
N TYR A 997 -8.91 -67.42 -16.68
CA TYR A 997 -7.82 -67.13 -17.64
C TYR A 997 -7.87 -65.95 -18.66
N ASN A 998 -6.72 -65.25 -18.71
CA ASN A 998 -6.08 -64.57 -19.86
C ASN A 998 -6.63 -63.23 -20.42
N ASN A 999 -5.88 -62.16 -20.13
CA ASN A 999 -5.11 -61.34 -21.09
C ASN A 999 -5.38 -61.58 -22.61
N THR A 1000 -5.45 -60.58 -23.49
CA THR A 1000 -4.67 -59.32 -23.51
C THR A 1000 -5.26 -58.31 -24.52
N GLU A 1001 -4.93 -57.02 -24.37
CA GLU A 1001 -5.11 -55.93 -25.39
C GLU A 1001 -6.56 -55.50 -25.72
N HIS A 1002 -6.88 -54.24 -26.03
CA HIS A 1002 -6.16 -52.96 -25.93
C HIS A 1002 -7.22 -51.83 -25.84
N SER A 1003 -7.18 -50.97 -24.81
CA SER A 1003 -7.92 -49.70 -24.82
C SER A 1003 -7.13 -48.59 -24.13
N LYS A 1004 -6.93 -47.47 -24.83
CA LYS A 1004 -6.06 -46.37 -24.41
C LYS A 1004 -6.74 -45.51 -23.33
N ALA A 1005 -6.56 -45.88 -22.07
CA ALA A 1005 -6.84 -44.97 -20.97
C ALA A 1005 -5.87 -43.76 -21.02
N ARG A 1006 -6.41 -42.54 -20.92
CA ARG A 1006 -5.62 -41.32 -20.68
C ARG A 1006 -4.78 -41.51 -19.42
N SER A 1007 -3.46 -41.40 -19.56
CA SER A 1007 -2.53 -41.49 -18.42
C SER A 1007 -2.87 -40.42 -17.37
N LYS A 1008 -3.19 -40.85 -16.14
CA LYS A 1008 -3.16 -39.97 -14.97
C LYS A 1008 -1.72 -39.49 -14.80
N ARG A 1009 -1.48 -38.18 -14.94
CA ARG A 1009 -0.16 -37.58 -14.76
C ARG A 1009 0.23 -37.67 -13.28
N VAL A 1010 0.99 -38.69 -12.92
CA VAL A 1010 1.46 -38.92 -11.54
C VAL A 1010 2.43 -37.82 -11.16
N VAL A 1011 2.03 -36.93 -10.24
CA VAL A 1011 2.92 -35.95 -9.62
C VAL A 1011 3.91 -36.72 -8.74
N ARG A 1012 5.21 -36.66 -9.07
CA ARG A 1012 6.26 -37.35 -8.35
C ARG A 1012 6.65 -36.55 -7.11
N VAL A 1013 6.71 -37.19 -5.95
CA VAL A 1013 7.04 -36.55 -4.66
C VAL A 1013 8.45 -36.96 -4.22
N LEU A 1014 9.25 -36.00 -3.74
CA LEU A 1014 10.59 -36.27 -3.23
C LEU A 1014 10.54 -37.18 -1.98
N PRO A 1015 11.29 -38.31 -1.92
CA PRO A 1015 11.34 -39.17 -0.73
C PRO A 1015 11.88 -38.45 0.51
N PHE A 1016 11.26 -38.68 1.68
CA PHE A 1016 11.61 -38.01 2.95
C PHE A 1016 13.09 -38.11 3.34
N HIS A 1017 13.78 -39.20 2.98
CA HIS A 1017 15.22 -39.34 3.28
C HIS A 1017 16.10 -38.36 2.49
N ARG A 1018 15.65 -37.88 1.32
CA ARG A 1018 16.36 -36.88 0.49
C ARG A 1018 16.06 -35.42 0.91
N LEU A 1019 15.21 -35.23 1.92
CA LEU A 1019 14.91 -33.92 2.50
C LEU A 1019 16.12 -33.28 3.20
N TRP A 1020 16.99 -34.11 3.78
CA TRP A 1020 18.04 -33.71 4.70
C TRP A 1020 19.32 -33.26 3.97
N THR A 1021 19.24 -32.15 3.24
CA THR A 1021 20.45 -31.49 2.70
C THR A 1021 21.23 -30.78 3.82
N LYS A 1022 22.51 -30.50 3.58
CA LYS A 1022 23.34 -29.72 4.51
C LYS A 1022 22.72 -28.35 4.79
N ASN A 1023 22.14 -27.70 3.77
CA ASN A 1023 21.54 -26.37 3.90
C ASN A 1023 20.29 -26.40 4.81
N VAL A 1024 19.41 -27.40 4.65
CA VAL A 1024 18.26 -27.62 5.54
C VAL A 1024 18.72 -27.81 6.98
N LEU A 1025 19.74 -28.65 7.21
CA LEU A 1025 20.23 -28.94 8.56
C LEU A 1025 20.81 -27.70 9.27
N PHE A 1026 21.68 -26.94 8.58
CA PHE A 1026 22.24 -25.71 9.15
C PHE A 1026 21.19 -24.61 9.34
N THR A 1027 20.20 -24.49 8.44
CA THR A 1027 19.11 -23.52 8.56
C THR A 1027 18.23 -23.84 9.78
N LEU A 1028 17.86 -25.11 9.99
CA LEU A 1028 17.11 -25.55 11.17
C LEU A 1028 17.91 -25.36 12.46
N LEU A 1029 19.21 -25.63 12.46
CA LEU A 1029 20.09 -25.46 13.62
C LEU A 1029 20.26 -23.98 14.00
N ALA A 1030 20.47 -23.09 13.02
CA ALA A 1030 20.55 -21.65 13.25
C ALA A 1030 19.22 -21.09 13.78
N GLN A 1031 18.08 -21.54 13.21
CA GLN A 1031 16.75 -21.18 13.71
C GLN A 1031 16.52 -21.63 15.15
N ALA A 1032 16.95 -22.85 15.52
CA ALA A 1032 16.83 -23.37 16.89
C ALA A 1032 17.53 -22.46 17.92
N PHE A 1033 18.79 -22.11 17.69
CA PHE A 1033 19.53 -21.20 18.57
C PHE A 1033 18.92 -19.78 18.60
N PHE A 1034 18.44 -19.29 17.45
CA PHE A 1034 17.78 -17.99 17.34
C PHE A 1034 16.47 -17.91 18.15
N ASP A 1035 15.64 -18.96 18.14
CA ASP A 1035 14.40 -18.97 18.92
C ASP A 1035 14.63 -19.20 20.41
N PHE A 1036 15.64 -20.01 20.77
CA PHE A 1036 16.08 -20.17 22.15
C PHE A 1036 16.47 -18.82 22.77
N GLN A 1037 17.40 -18.10 22.14
CA GLN A 1037 17.90 -16.84 22.67
C GLN A 1037 16.80 -15.74 22.68
N MET A 1038 15.88 -15.77 21.72
CA MET A 1038 14.76 -14.82 21.67
C MET A 1038 13.79 -15.04 22.84
N GLY A 1039 13.42 -16.30 23.12
CA GLY A 1039 12.61 -16.64 24.29
C GLY A 1039 13.32 -16.33 25.60
N ALA A 1040 14.59 -16.74 25.70
CA ALA A 1040 15.43 -16.54 26.88
C ALA A 1040 15.62 -15.05 27.21
N PHE A 1041 15.91 -14.20 26.22
CA PHE A 1041 16.08 -12.76 26.37
C PHE A 1041 14.82 -12.07 26.91
N ASN A 1042 13.66 -12.35 26.30
CA ASN A 1042 12.42 -11.68 26.72
C ASN A 1042 12.15 -11.95 28.21
N ASN A 1043 12.36 -13.18 28.67
CA ASN A 1043 12.23 -13.53 30.09
C ASN A 1043 13.30 -12.83 30.96
N LEU A 1044 14.59 -12.93 30.61
CA LEU A 1044 15.67 -12.33 31.39
C LEU A 1044 15.58 -10.82 31.50
N TRP A 1045 15.23 -10.14 30.42
CA TRP A 1045 15.20 -8.68 30.38
C TRP A 1045 14.20 -8.14 31.41
N LEU A 1046 13.00 -8.73 31.45
CA LEU A 1046 11.93 -8.33 32.37
C LEU A 1046 12.30 -8.67 33.83
N LEU A 1047 12.85 -9.86 34.06
CA LEU A 1047 13.36 -10.26 35.37
C LEU A 1047 14.45 -9.30 35.86
N PHE A 1048 15.41 -8.96 35.00
CA PHE A 1048 16.49 -8.04 35.34
C PHE A 1048 16.04 -6.61 35.64
N LEU A 1049 15.06 -6.08 34.90
CA LEU A 1049 14.45 -4.78 35.21
C LEU A 1049 13.70 -4.80 36.55
N SER A 1050 13.01 -5.90 36.87
CA SER A 1050 12.11 -6.01 38.04
C SER A 1050 12.82 -6.46 39.32
N THR A 1051 13.92 -7.22 39.22
CA THR A 1051 14.68 -7.73 40.37
C THR A 1051 15.16 -6.56 41.24
N PRO A 1052 15.03 -6.64 42.58
CA PRO A 1052 15.53 -5.61 43.48
C PRO A 1052 16.99 -5.22 43.23
N ARG A 1053 17.31 -3.96 43.52
CA ARG A 1053 18.65 -3.42 43.38
C ARG A 1053 19.53 -3.90 44.55
N TYR A 1054 20.80 -4.15 44.28
CA TYR A 1054 21.81 -4.39 45.32
C TYR A 1054 21.86 -3.25 46.34
N ASP A 1055 21.73 -3.59 47.62
CA ASP A 1055 22.01 -2.70 48.75
C ASP A 1055 23.30 -3.14 49.43
N ALA A 1056 24.18 -2.19 49.74
CA ALA A 1056 25.43 -2.44 50.45
C ALA A 1056 25.25 -2.49 51.98
N ASN A 1057 24.09 -2.08 52.49
CA ASN A 1057 23.78 -2.05 53.92
C ASN A 1057 23.02 -3.31 54.39
N ASP A 1058 22.58 -4.16 53.47
CA ASP A 1058 21.88 -5.41 53.78
C ASP A 1058 22.88 -6.54 54.11
N PRO A 1059 22.87 -7.10 55.33
CA PRO A 1059 23.80 -8.15 55.74
C PRO A 1059 23.59 -9.49 55.00
N THR A 1060 22.49 -9.66 54.25
CA THR A 1060 22.23 -10.85 53.44
C THR A 1060 22.75 -10.75 52.00
N SER A 1061 23.20 -9.56 51.57
CA SER A 1061 23.61 -9.31 50.19
C SER A 1061 25.05 -9.82 49.88
N PRO A 1062 25.26 -10.59 48.80
CA PRO A 1062 26.58 -11.12 48.40
C PRO A 1062 27.70 -10.08 48.24
N THR A 1063 28.94 -10.50 48.49
CA THR A 1063 30.12 -9.63 48.35
C THR A 1063 30.47 -9.34 46.88
N ARG A 1064 30.56 -8.06 46.54
CA ARG A 1064 30.81 -7.57 45.17
C ARG A 1064 32.30 -7.55 44.84
N SER A 1065 32.73 -8.22 43.76
CA SER A 1065 34.07 -8.09 43.18
C SER A 1065 34.01 -7.89 41.65
N LEU A 1066 34.31 -6.66 41.22
CA LEU A 1066 34.27 -6.26 39.82
C LEU A 1066 35.47 -6.84 39.03
N PRO A 1067 35.32 -7.15 37.73
CA PRO A 1067 34.17 -6.84 36.88
C PRO A 1067 33.12 -7.94 36.75
N PHE A 1068 33.32 -9.14 37.33
CA PHE A 1068 32.46 -10.30 37.05
C PHE A 1068 31.53 -10.72 38.19
N VAL A 1069 31.79 -10.38 39.45
CA VAL A 1069 30.93 -10.76 40.59
C VAL A 1069 30.18 -9.53 41.09
N PHE A 1070 28.92 -9.42 40.67
CA PHE A 1070 27.98 -8.41 41.13
C PHE A 1070 26.55 -8.93 40.97
N THR A 1071 25.66 -8.50 41.86
CA THR A 1071 24.27 -8.95 41.91
C THR A 1071 23.29 -7.76 41.87
N GLY A 1072 21.99 -8.05 41.85
CA GLY A 1072 20.90 -7.08 41.82
C GLY A 1072 20.48 -6.65 40.41
N GLY A 1073 19.20 -6.34 40.27
CA GLY A 1073 18.60 -5.74 39.08
C GLY A 1073 18.38 -4.23 39.24
N LEU A 1074 17.39 -3.70 38.54
CA LEU A 1074 17.07 -2.26 38.58
C LEU A 1074 15.93 -1.89 39.55
N GLY A 1075 15.14 -2.85 40.03
CA GLY A 1075 14.02 -2.64 40.95
C GLY A 1075 12.91 -1.75 40.37
N MET A 1076 12.72 -1.76 39.04
CA MET A 1076 11.75 -0.90 38.35
C MET A 1076 10.31 -1.41 38.56
N PRO A 1077 9.36 -0.56 38.97
CA PRO A 1077 7.96 -0.95 39.10
C PRO A 1077 7.34 -1.25 37.73
N PRO A 1078 6.21 -1.98 37.67
CA PRO A 1078 5.59 -2.44 36.42
C PRO A 1078 5.40 -1.37 35.35
N GLN A 1079 5.04 -0.13 35.71
CA GLN A 1079 4.88 0.99 34.77
C GLN A 1079 6.20 1.27 34.05
N SER A 1080 7.31 1.35 34.80
CA SER A 1080 8.65 1.63 34.28
C SER A 1080 9.21 0.46 33.48
N VAL A 1081 8.94 -0.79 33.88
CA VAL A 1081 9.24 -2.00 33.09
C VAL A 1081 8.46 -1.97 31.77
N GLY A 1082 7.18 -1.59 31.80
CA GLY A 1082 6.35 -1.41 30.62
C GLY A 1082 6.91 -0.38 29.64
N PHE A 1083 7.28 0.82 30.12
CA PHE A 1083 7.91 1.85 29.29
C PHE A 1083 9.29 1.41 28.75
N ALA A 1084 10.15 0.83 29.59
CA ALA A 1084 11.46 0.32 29.18
C ALA A 1084 11.33 -0.78 28.11
N THR A 1085 10.32 -1.64 28.21
CA THR A 1085 10.07 -2.70 27.24
C THR A 1085 9.42 -2.17 25.94
N SER A 1086 8.59 -1.12 26.02
CA SER A 1086 8.01 -0.50 24.80
C SER A 1086 9.04 0.17 23.90
N ILE A 1087 10.21 0.55 24.43
CA ILE A 1087 11.36 1.03 23.63
C ILE A 1087 11.76 -0.01 22.58
N LEU A 1088 11.63 -1.32 22.85
CA LEU A 1088 11.86 -2.36 21.85
C LEU A 1088 10.90 -2.23 20.65
N GLY A 1089 9.62 -1.96 20.92
CA GLY A 1089 8.61 -1.72 19.88
C GLY A 1089 8.91 -0.47 19.05
N ILE A 1090 9.28 0.64 19.70
CA ILE A 1090 9.62 1.92 19.02
C ILE A 1090 10.82 1.74 18.10
N ILE A 1091 11.94 1.22 18.62
CA ILE A 1091 13.16 0.98 17.82
C ILE A 1091 12.84 -0.04 16.71
N GLY A 1092 12.10 -1.09 17.04
CA GLY A 1092 11.73 -2.16 16.10
C GLY A 1092 10.93 -1.63 14.91
N MET A 1093 9.90 -0.82 15.15
CA MET A 1093 9.12 -0.18 14.09
C MET A 1093 9.96 0.78 13.25
N ALA A 1094 10.75 1.65 13.87
CA ALA A 1094 11.61 2.60 13.15
C ALA A 1094 12.57 1.87 12.20
N LEU A 1095 13.28 0.84 12.70
CA LEU A 1095 14.20 0.04 11.91
C LEU A 1095 13.47 -0.78 10.81
N GLN A 1096 12.31 -1.38 11.11
CA GLN A 1096 11.55 -2.22 10.18
C GLN A 1096 11.05 -1.46 8.95
N PHE A 1097 10.59 -0.21 9.13
CA PHE A 1097 10.03 0.59 8.04
C PHE A 1097 11.08 1.43 7.27
N THR A 1098 12.19 1.82 7.90
CA THR A 1098 13.20 2.70 7.26
C THR A 1098 14.47 1.98 6.82
N ILE A 1099 15.13 1.26 7.74
CA ILE A 1099 16.48 0.73 7.50
C ILE A 1099 16.44 -0.69 6.92
N TYR A 1100 15.51 -1.53 7.38
CA TYR A 1100 15.42 -2.95 6.98
C TYR A 1100 15.31 -3.16 5.46
N PRO A 1101 14.37 -2.52 4.73
CA PRO A 1101 14.23 -2.75 3.28
C PRO A 1101 15.50 -2.35 2.52
N SER A 1102 16.09 -1.22 2.90
CA SER A 1102 17.27 -0.61 2.27
C SER A 1102 18.54 -1.45 2.46
N ILE A 1103 18.76 -2.01 3.65
CA ILE A 1103 19.93 -2.85 3.93
C ILE A 1103 19.71 -4.29 3.41
N ASN A 1104 18.53 -4.88 3.59
CA ASN A 1104 18.26 -6.24 3.10
C ASN A 1104 18.34 -6.31 1.56
N GLY A 1105 17.83 -5.28 0.87
CA GLY A 1105 17.96 -5.17 -0.59
C GLY A 1105 19.39 -5.00 -1.12
N ARG A 1106 20.35 -4.59 -0.27
CA ARG A 1106 21.78 -4.47 -0.63
C ARG A 1106 22.61 -5.69 -0.24
N LEU A 1107 22.30 -6.34 0.88
CA LEU A 1107 23.08 -7.46 1.40
C LEU A 1107 22.60 -8.83 0.90
N GLY A 1108 21.32 -8.97 0.56
CA GLY A 1108 20.66 -10.26 0.32
C GLY A 1108 20.30 -10.98 1.63
N THR A 1109 19.38 -11.95 1.53
CA THR A 1109 18.73 -12.56 2.70
C THR A 1109 19.73 -13.30 3.60
N ALA A 1110 20.58 -14.16 3.01
CA ALA A 1110 21.54 -14.97 3.78
C ALA A 1110 22.59 -14.13 4.53
N ARG A 1111 23.20 -13.13 3.87
CA ARG A 1111 24.23 -12.27 4.50
C ARG A 1111 23.64 -11.34 5.55
N SER A 1112 22.41 -10.85 5.31
CA SER A 1112 21.64 -10.07 6.29
C SER A 1112 21.40 -10.90 7.57
N TYR A 1113 20.93 -12.15 7.44
CA TYR A 1113 20.78 -13.07 8.58
C TYR A 1113 22.09 -13.28 9.34
N GLN A 1114 23.19 -13.57 8.63
CA GLN A 1114 24.52 -13.81 9.21
C GLN A 1114 25.06 -12.61 9.99
N TYR A 1115 25.14 -11.43 9.36
CA TYR A 1115 25.78 -10.25 9.98
C TYR A 1115 25.00 -9.71 11.18
N PHE A 1116 23.66 -9.73 11.12
CA PHE A 1116 22.85 -9.22 12.23
C PHE A 1116 22.73 -10.23 13.38
N LEU A 1117 22.95 -11.53 13.16
CA LEU A 1117 23.04 -12.51 14.27
C LEU A 1117 24.21 -12.20 15.22
N ALA A 1118 25.33 -11.67 14.70
CA ALA A 1118 26.52 -11.34 15.48
C ALA A 1118 26.31 -10.21 16.52
N LEU A 1119 25.19 -9.48 16.45
CA LEU A 1119 24.85 -8.43 17.42
C LEU A 1119 24.23 -8.99 18.72
N PHE A 1120 23.64 -10.19 18.70
CA PHE A 1120 23.03 -10.81 19.89
C PHE A 1120 24.04 -11.11 21.01
N PRO A 1121 25.21 -11.75 20.76
CA PRO A 1121 26.23 -11.95 21.79
C PRO A 1121 26.68 -10.65 22.46
N LEU A 1122 26.80 -9.57 21.68
CA LEU A 1122 27.20 -8.26 22.18
C LEU A 1122 26.12 -7.67 23.10
N ALA A 1123 24.86 -7.68 22.68
CA ALA A 1123 23.75 -7.18 23.49
C ALA A 1123 23.67 -7.91 24.86
N TYR A 1124 23.80 -9.25 24.84
CA TYR A 1124 23.71 -10.07 26.05
C TYR A 1124 24.95 -9.95 26.94
N ALA A 1125 26.14 -9.78 26.36
CA ALA A 1125 27.35 -9.50 27.14
C ALA A 1125 27.26 -8.16 27.90
N PHE A 1126 26.68 -7.11 27.30
CA PHE A 1126 26.56 -5.79 27.92
C PHE A 1126 25.36 -5.65 28.88
N ALA A 1127 24.27 -6.40 28.68
CA ALA A 1127 23.04 -6.30 29.46
C ALA A 1127 23.20 -6.27 31.00
N PRO A 1128 23.96 -7.17 31.67
CA PRO A 1128 24.03 -7.18 33.13
C PRO A 1128 24.74 -5.94 33.68
N TYR A 1129 25.67 -5.33 32.93
CA TYR A 1129 26.44 -4.18 33.38
C TYR A 1129 25.60 -2.91 33.59
N ILE A 1130 24.34 -2.88 33.14
CA ILE A 1130 23.39 -1.80 33.46
C ILE A 1130 23.16 -1.68 34.99
N ALA A 1131 23.26 -2.79 35.74
CA ALA A 1131 23.14 -2.76 37.21
C ALA A 1131 24.28 -1.97 37.90
N LEU A 1132 25.38 -1.74 37.19
CA LEU A 1132 26.52 -0.95 37.66
C LEU A 1132 26.43 0.54 37.25
N ALA A 1133 25.41 0.93 36.47
CA ALA A 1133 25.27 2.30 36.00
C ALA A 1133 24.99 3.29 37.15
N PRO A 1134 25.51 4.53 37.09
CA PRO A 1134 25.23 5.54 38.11
C PRO A 1134 23.73 5.89 38.18
N SER A 1135 23.11 5.62 39.32
CA SER A 1135 21.72 5.98 39.63
C SER A 1135 21.67 7.27 40.44
N THR A 1136 20.69 8.14 40.15
CA THR A 1136 20.39 9.35 40.94
C THR A 1136 19.64 9.07 42.23
N THR A 1137 19.01 7.90 42.35
CA THR A 1137 18.33 7.39 43.55
C THR A 1137 19.20 6.38 44.30
N ALA A 1138 19.14 6.40 45.63
CA ALA A 1138 19.78 5.42 46.51
C ALA A 1138 18.92 4.14 46.67
N PRO A 1139 19.53 2.96 46.95
CA PRO A 1139 18.78 1.79 47.40
C PRO A 1139 17.95 2.10 48.65
N PRO A 1140 16.79 1.43 48.87
CA PRO A 1140 16.20 0.36 48.05
C PRO A 1140 15.31 0.87 46.88
N VAL A 1141 15.26 2.19 46.64
CA VAL A 1141 14.43 2.77 45.57
C VAL A 1141 14.96 2.37 44.18
N GLN A 1142 14.05 2.23 43.20
CA GLN A 1142 14.37 1.89 41.81
C GLN A 1142 15.58 2.66 41.25
N SER A 1143 16.35 2.02 40.39
CA SER A 1143 17.47 2.65 39.69
C SER A 1143 16.94 3.65 38.66
N SER A 1144 17.28 4.93 38.85
CA SER A 1144 16.78 6.03 38.01
C SER A 1144 17.92 6.98 37.61
N GLY A 1145 17.68 7.79 36.59
CA GLY A 1145 18.65 8.77 36.10
C GLY A 1145 19.13 8.51 34.66
N PRO A 1146 19.78 9.49 34.03
CA PRO A 1146 20.06 9.49 32.59
C PRO A 1146 20.98 8.35 32.15
N TRP A 1147 21.97 7.97 32.97
CA TRP A 1147 22.92 6.90 32.63
C TRP A 1147 22.30 5.50 32.62
N VAL A 1148 21.34 5.24 33.52
CA VAL A 1148 20.59 3.97 33.55
C VAL A 1148 19.75 3.84 32.27
N TRP A 1149 18.98 4.87 31.93
CA TRP A 1149 18.15 4.89 30.71
C TRP A 1149 18.96 4.87 29.42
N PHE A 1150 20.10 5.56 29.37
CA PHE A 1150 21.02 5.50 28.23
C PHE A 1150 21.58 4.09 28.01
N SER A 1151 21.97 3.41 29.09
CA SER A 1151 22.49 2.03 29.03
C SER A 1151 21.41 1.03 28.60
N ILE A 1152 20.18 1.20 29.07
CA ILE A 1152 18.98 0.47 28.58
C ILE A 1152 18.82 0.67 27.07
N ILE A 1153 18.82 1.92 26.58
CA ILE A 1153 18.61 2.23 25.16
C ILE A 1153 19.70 1.60 24.29
N ILE A 1154 20.97 1.58 24.72
CA ILE A 1154 22.06 0.94 23.95
C ILE A 1154 21.86 -0.57 23.83
N VAL A 1155 21.59 -1.27 24.94
CA VAL A 1155 21.43 -2.73 24.95
C VAL A 1155 20.20 -3.14 24.13
N LEU A 1156 19.10 -2.39 24.27
CA LEU A 1156 17.90 -2.61 23.47
C LEU A 1156 18.13 -2.28 21.99
N PHE A 1157 18.86 -1.21 21.66
CA PHE A 1157 19.18 -0.89 20.27
C PHE A 1157 19.99 -2.02 19.60
N LEU A 1158 20.97 -2.60 20.29
CA LEU A 1158 21.72 -3.76 19.79
C LEU A 1158 20.81 -4.99 19.58
N GLN A 1159 20.02 -5.36 20.59
CA GLN A 1159 19.16 -6.55 20.55
C GLN A 1159 18.05 -6.42 19.48
N VAL A 1160 17.41 -5.25 19.40
CA VAL A 1160 16.33 -4.98 18.46
C VAL A 1160 16.87 -4.86 17.04
N SER A 1161 18.04 -4.23 16.84
CA SER A 1161 18.71 -4.21 15.54
C SER A 1161 19.04 -5.62 15.06
N ALA A 1162 19.58 -6.48 15.93
CA ALA A 1162 19.80 -7.88 15.59
C ALA A 1162 18.48 -8.54 15.13
N ARG A 1163 17.45 -8.42 15.95
CA ARG A 1163 16.12 -9.03 15.76
C ARG A 1163 15.40 -8.58 14.49
N THR A 1164 15.29 -7.28 14.24
CA THR A 1164 14.50 -6.72 13.14
C THR A 1164 15.00 -7.21 11.78
N PHE A 1165 16.31 -7.46 11.68
CA PHE A 1165 16.93 -8.02 10.49
C PHE A 1165 16.83 -9.53 10.42
N THR A 1166 17.12 -10.25 11.51
CA THR A 1166 17.17 -11.72 11.45
C THR A 1166 15.80 -12.38 11.35
N LEU A 1167 14.76 -11.84 12.02
CA LEU A 1167 13.44 -12.48 12.11
C LEU A 1167 12.73 -12.63 10.75
N PRO A 1168 12.66 -11.62 9.86
CA PRO A 1168 12.09 -11.80 8.53
C PRO A 1168 12.95 -12.69 7.64
N THR A 1169 14.28 -12.52 7.69
CA THR A 1169 15.22 -13.30 6.85
C THR A 1169 15.20 -14.79 7.18
N SER A 1170 15.00 -15.19 8.43
CA SER A 1170 14.97 -16.61 8.79
C SER A 1170 13.72 -17.33 8.28
N ILE A 1171 12.57 -16.63 8.21
CA ILE A 1171 11.34 -17.13 7.59
C ILE A 1171 11.56 -17.35 6.08
N ILE A 1172 12.27 -16.44 5.40
CA ILE A 1172 12.59 -16.54 3.97
C ILE A 1172 13.62 -17.65 3.71
N LEU A 1173 14.68 -17.76 4.52
CA LEU A 1173 15.68 -18.82 4.38
C LEU A 1173 15.07 -20.22 4.57
N LEU A 1174 14.13 -20.39 5.51
CA LEU A 1174 13.40 -21.65 5.70
C LEU A 1174 12.52 -22.04 4.49
N ASN A 1175 12.12 -21.07 3.64
CA ASN A 1175 11.47 -21.35 2.37
C ASN A 1175 12.50 -21.73 1.29
N ASN A 1176 13.56 -20.94 1.18
CA ASN A 1176 14.55 -21.06 0.10
C ASN A 1176 15.51 -22.26 0.27
N CYS A 1177 15.66 -22.79 1.50
CA CYS A 1177 16.43 -24.01 1.76
C CYS A 1177 15.69 -25.31 1.39
N SER A 1178 14.43 -25.26 0.93
CA SER A 1178 13.69 -26.46 0.52
C SER A 1178 14.33 -27.09 -0.72
N PRO A 1179 14.70 -28.39 -0.71
CA PRO A 1179 15.37 -29.01 -1.85
C PRO A 1179 14.45 -29.22 -3.06
N HIS A 1180 13.13 -29.26 -2.85
CA HIS A 1180 12.14 -29.44 -3.91
C HIS A 1180 10.78 -28.84 -3.50
N PRO A 1181 9.97 -28.26 -4.42
CA PRO A 1181 8.67 -27.68 -4.10
C PRO A 1181 7.66 -28.67 -3.50
N SER A 1182 7.72 -29.95 -3.87
CA SER A 1182 6.77 -30.98 -3.38
C SER A 1182 6.89 -31.29 -1.88
N VAL A 1183 7.95 -30.83 -1.20
CA VAL A 1183 8.19 -31.05 0.24
C VAL A 1183 8.23 -29.74 1.05
N LEU A 1184 7.87 -28.61 0.44
CA LEU A 1184 7.92 -27.29 1.07
C LEU A 1184 7.07 -27.21 2.35
N GLY A 1185 5.88 -27.81 2.33
CA GLY A 1185 5.01 -27.93 3.51
C GLY A 1185 5.66 -28.73 4.65
N THR A 1186 6.40 -29.79 4.33
CA THR A 1186 7.13 -30.61 5.31
C THR A 1186 8.30 -29.85 5.93
N ILE A 1187 9.09 -29.12 5.12
CA ILE A 1187 10.16 -28.24 5.62
C ILE A 1187 9.60 -27.19 6.59
N HIS A 1188 8.50 -26.53 6.21
CA HIS A 1188 7.85 -25.55 7.08
C HIS A 1188 7.30 -26.17 8.37
N GLY A 1189 6.69 -27.37 8.31
CA GLY A 1189 6.25 -28.09 9.50
C GLY A 1189 7.39 -28.37 10.47
N ILE A 1190 8.48 -28.97 9.98
CA ILE A 1190 9.68 -29.27 10.78
C ILE A 1190 10.27 -27.99 11.38
N GLY A 1191 10.42 -26.92 10.59
CA GLY A 1191 10.95 -25.64 11.06
C GLY A 1191 10.07 -24.97 12.14
N GLN A 1192 8.75 -25.07 12.04
CA GLN A 1192 7.84 -24.57 13.09
C GLN A 1192 7.88 -25.42 14.37
N SER A 1193 8.05 -26.74 14.26
CA SER A 1193 8.24 -27.62 15.41
C SER A 1193 9.55 -27.31 16.14
N VAL A 1194 10.65 -27.17 15.41
CA VAL A 1194 11.95 -26.77 15.97
C VAL A 1194 11.85 -25.40 16.66
N SER A 1195 11.30 -24.41 15.95
CA SER A 1195 11.10 -23.05 16.46
C SER A 1195 10.32 -23.04 17.79
N SER A 1196 9.17 -23.72 17.84
CA SER A 1196 8.29 -23.76 19.01
C SER A 1196 8.93 -24.49 20.20
N ALA A 1197 9.69 -25.56 19.96
CA ALA A 1197 10.41 -26.28 21.00
C ALA A 1197 11.48 -25.38 21.65
N PHE A 1198 12.37 -24.77 20.86
CA PHE A 1198 13.44 -23.94 21.41
C PHE A 1198 12.92 -22.63 22.03
N ARG A 1199 11.84 -22.04 21.49
CA ARG A 1199 11.14 -20.89 22.09
C ARG A 1199 10.51 -21.21 23.46
N THR A 1200 10.22 -22.48 23.72
CA THR A 1200 9.73 -22.98 25.02
C THR A 1200 10.87 -23.22 26.02
N ILE A 1201 11.96 -23.82 25.55
CA ILE A 1201 13.12 -24.17 26.38
C ILE A 1201 13.84 -22.90 26.86
N GLY A 1202 13.98 -21.88 26.01
CA GLY A 1202 14.69 -20.63 26.32
C GLY A 1202 14.26 -19.94 27.63
N PRO A 1203 12.98 -19.58 27.82
CA PRO A 1203 12.49 -18.95 29.06
C PRO A 1203 12.70 -19.80 30.32
N ILE A 1204 12.49 -21.12 30.22
CA ILE A 1204 12.60 -22.04 31.36
C ILE A 1204 14.04 -22.11 31.86
N PHE A 1205 14.99 -22.37 30.95
CA PHE A 1205 16.40 -22.44 31.30
C PHE A 1205 16.95 -21.07 31.71
N SER A 1206 16.53 -19.98 31.06
CA SER A 1206 17.00 -18.64 31.43
C SER A 1206 16.53 -18.22 32.82
N GLY A 1207 15.26 -18.48 33.18
CA GLY A 1207 14.73 -18.19 34.51
C GLY A 1207 15.46 -18.97 35.61
N ALA A 1208 15.77 -20.25 35.35
CA ALA A 1208 16.55 -21.09 36.27
C ALA A 1208 18.02 -20.64 36.39
N TRP A 1209 18.68 -20.32 35.27
CA TRP A 1209 20.05 -19.77 35.28
C TRP A 1209 20.13 -18.41 35.96
N TYR A 1210 19.10 -17.57 35.82
CA TYR A 1210 19.06 -16.25 36.46
C TYR A 1210 18.82 -16.38 37.97
N GLY A 1211 17.92 -17.27 38.39
CA GLY A 1211 17.74 -17.60 39.81
C GLY A 1211 19.03 -18.12 40.44
N TYR A 1212 19.69 -19.09 39.81
CA TYR A 1212 21.01 -19.56 40.24
C TYR A 1212 22.08 -18.45 40.23
N GLY A 1213 22.04 -17.55 39.24
CA GLY A 1213 22.88 -16.35 39.19
C GLY A 1213 22.69 -15.44 40.41
N LEU A 1214 21.45 -15.27 40.88
CA LEU A 1214 21.15 -14.50 42.10
C LEU A 1214 21.68 -15.20 43.36
N THR A 1215 21.56 -16.52 43.49
CA THR A 1215 22.05 -17.24 44.68
C THR A 1215 23.57 -17.26 44.80
N ILE A 1216 24.31 -17.29 43.68
CA ILE A 1216 25.78 -17.15 43.66
C ILE A 1216 26.27 -15.69 43.66
N GLY A 1217 25.36 -14.70 43.75
CA GLY A 1217 25.72 -13.28 43.74
C GLY A 1217 26.27 -12.74 42.42
N THR A 1218 25.95 -13.38 41.29
CA THR A 1218 26.43 -13.02 39.94
C THR A 1218 25.25 -12.92 38.95
N VAL A 1219 24.65 -11.73 38.86
CA VAL A 1219 23.50 -11.45 37.96
C VAL A 1219 23.87 -11.64 36.47
N GLY A 1220 25.15 -11.48 36.12
CA GLY A 1220 25.67 -11.70 34.76
C GLY A 1220 25.67 -13.16 34.29
N PHE A 1221 25.54 -14.14 35.19
CA PHE A 1221 25.70 -15.56 34.89
C PHE A 1221 24.79 -16.04 33.74
N ALA A 1222 23.48 -15.81 33.85
CA ALA A 1222 22.51 -16.21 32.83
C ALA A 1222 22.71 -15.46 31.50
N TRP A 1223 23.07 -14.18 31.57
CA TRP A 1223 23.34 -13.33 30.42
C TRP A 1223 24.52 -13.83 29.59
N TRP A 1224 25.63 -14.24 30.24
CA TRP A 1224 26.81 -14.75 29.56
C TRP A 1224 26.62 -16.16 28.99
N ILE A 1225 25.82 -17.02 29.64
CA ILE A 1225 25.45 -18.32 29.06
C ILE A 1225 24.64 -18.12 27.77
N ILE A 1226 23.66 -17.21 27.76
CA ILE A 1226 22.89 -16.95 26.53
C ILE A 1226 23.77 -16.27 25.47
N ALA A 1227 24.68 -15.36 25.85
CA ALA A 1227 25.66 -14.81 24.91
C ALA A 1227 26.51 -15.90 24.23
N LEU A 1228 26.92 -16.94 24.97
CA LEU A 1228 27.61 -18.11 24.43
C LEU A 1228 26.71 -18.94 23.49
N VAL A 1229 25.45 -19.16 23.85
CA VAL A 1229 24.46 -19.82 22.97
C VAL A 1229 24.27 -19.04 21.66
N SER A 1230 24.25 -17.71 21.72
CA SER A 1230 24.19 -16.84 20.54
C SER A 1230 25.41 -16.95 19.64
N VAL A 1231 26.61 -17.17 20.19
CA VAL A 1231 27.81 -17.43 19.40
C VAL A 1231 27.67 -18.75 18.62
N PHE A 1232 27.13 -19.81 19.23
CA PHE A 1232 26.85 -21.06 18.51
C PHE A 1232 25.79 -20.88 17.41
N GLY A 1233 24.75 -20.08 17.66
CA GLY A 1233 23.76 -19.71 16.64
C GLY A 1233 24.38 -18.96 15.45
N TYR A 1234 25.26 -17.99 15.72
CA TYR A 1234 26.00 -17.26 14.69
C TYR A 1234 26.93 -18.18 13.89
N LEU A 1235 27.68 -19.07 14.56
CA LEU A 1235 28.54 -20.06 13.90
C LEU A 1235 27.74 -21.02 13.01
N ALA A 1236 26.54 -21.46 13.43
CA ALA A 1236 25.66 -22.25 12.59
C ALA A 1236 25.16 -21.47 11.35
N ALA A 1237 24.79 -20.19 11.53
CA ALA A 1237 24.32 -19.33 10.45
C ALA A 1237 25.38 -19.08 9.36
N MET A 1238 26.67 -19.11 9.68
CA MET A 1238 27.77 -18.98 8.70
C MET A 1238 27.80 -20.08 7.64
N PHE A 1239 27.17 -21.24 7.89
CA PHE A 1239 27.05 -22.35 6.94
C PHE A 1239 25.73 -22.38 6.16
N VAL A 1240 24.81 -21.44 6.44
CA VAL A 1240 23.54 -21.27 5.72
C VAL A 1240 23.77 -20.47 4.44
N TYR A 1241 23.17 -20.91 3.33
CA TYR A 1241 23.17 -20.17 2.07
C TYR A 1241 21.76 -20.13 1.45
N GLU A 1242 21.56 -19.16 0.56
CA GLU A 1242 20.27 -18.97 -0.11
C GLU A 1242 20.14 -19.99 -1.27
N GLY A 1243 19.32 -21.02 -1.05
CA GLY A 1243 19.03 -22.06 -2.05
C GLY A 1243 18.02 -21.61 -3.11
N SER A 1244 17.94 -22.34 -4.23
CA SER A 1244 17.02 -22.04 -5.33
C SER A 1244 15.55 -22.41 -5.04
N GLY A 1245 15.29 -23.15 -3.95
CA GLY A 1245 13.99 -23.80 -3.69
C GLY A 1245 13.71 -25.04 -4.57
N HIS A 1246 14.64 -25.39 -5.46
CA HIS A 1246 14.58 -26.51 -6.41
C HIS A 1246 16.01 -27.02 -6.65
N GLU A 1247 16.65 -27.50 -5.58
CA GLU A 1247 18.05 -28.01 -5.60
C GLU A 1247 18.15 -29.47 -6.09
N ILE A 1248 17.05 -30.23 -6.07
CA ILE A 1248 16.99 -31.62 -6.50
C ILE A 1248 15.93 -31.77 -7.60
N LEU A 1249 16.38 -31.92 -8.85
CA LEU A 1249 15.52 -32.26 -9.99
C LEU A 1249 15.04 -33.73 -9.89
N LEU A 1250 13.77 -33.97 -10.22
CA LEU A 1250 13.25 -35.34 -10.36
C LEU A 1250 13.43 -35.83 -11.81
N PRO A 1251 13.67 -37.14 -12.05
CA PRO A 1251 13.87 -37.65 -13.40
C PRO A 1251 12.69 -37.33 -14.32
N GLY A 1252 12.96 -36.60 -15.41
CA GLY A 1252 11.96 -36.11 -16.37
C GLY A 1252 11.52 -34.65 -16.20
N GLU A 1253 12.11 -33.88 -15.28
CA GLU A 1253 11.93 -32.41 -15.21
C GLU A 1253 12.99 -31.64 -16.01
N GLU A 1254 14.09 -32.31 -16.39
CA GLU A 1254 15.24 -31.74 -17.14
C GLU A 1254 14.85 -31.13 -18.50
N ASP A 1255 13.78 -31.62 -19.14
CA ASP A 1255 13.28 -31.13 -20.43
C ASP A 1255 12.48 -29.81 -20.35
N ILE A 1256 12.17 -29.31 -19.14
CA ILE A 1256 11.23 -28.20 -18.93
C ILE A 1256 11.93 -26.83 -18.79
N GLU A 1257 13.16 -26.78 -18.27
CA GLU A 1257 13.92 -25.52 -18.12
C GLU A 1257 14.57 -25.01 -19.42
N LEU A 1258 14.48 -25.76 -20.52
CA LEU A 1258 15.07 -25.41 -21.84
C LEU A 1258 14.05 -24.80 -22.83
N LYS A 1259 12.94 -24.19 -22.36
CA LYS A 1259 11.89 -23.58 -23.20
C LYS A 1259 11.48 -22.17 -22.75
#